data_AF-A0A803KSU5-F1
#
_entry.id   AF-A0A803KSU5-F1
#
_cell.length_a   1.000
_cell.length_b   1.000
_cell.length_c   1.000
_cell.angle_alpha   90.00
_cell.angle_beta   90.00
_cell.angle_gamma   90.00
#
_symmetry.space_group_name_H-M   'P 1'
#
loop_
_entity.id
_entity.type
_entity.pdbx_description
1 polymer ?
#
loop_
_entity_poly.entity_id
_entity_poly.type
_entity_poly.pdbx_seq_one_letter_code
_entity_poly.pdbx_strand_id
1 'polypeptide(L)'
;MDVCTNGSQLDYDRVKELEAFDATKAGVKGLVDLGTKAIPKIFIRPPEELVQELSTPCVKLEVPVINFEGIDCKDRYNEVVEQVIDAAENWGFFQVINHGISSKVLDNMLQGIRSFFEQDAEVKKNFYSRDMTKQVKYMSNYDLYNSRAANWRDTFVVDTYNFDHPDPNELPEICRDTMLDYFNQVLKLSDVLLELLSMGLGLEPDYLKEIECNKQWASVNHYYPACPAPELTLGTSKHTDPAFLTVLLQDQIGGLQVLHKNQWVDVQPIPGALVINIGDIFQIISNDKLKSVYHRVIANQVGPRISSAFFLKGVSSSSKLYGPIKELLSEKNPAIYREFTLDAFYAHFYSRPLDDAGFEYLKIQNHGVGSMDGYTNGSQFDYDCAKEVKAFDDTKTGVKGLVDSGVKTLPKIFIRPTHELLEELNIPCVKLQVPVINLEEIHNKDRYAEIVKEVLNASEKWGFFQVINHGIPLDLLNKMVQGVRLFHEQDAEVKKKMYTRDRNKQLLYQSNYDLYTSRTANWRDTLTVDTSKHSGHLDPKELPEICRDVLLDYYNQVLKLSDLLLELLSIAIGLEPNHLKDMECNKGWTAVNLYYPACPAPELTQGISKHSDSSFLTILLQDQIGGLQILHENQWVDVQPKPGALVVNIGDILQMISNDKFKSVYHRVSANRIGPRISVAFFLQGLRSSQKLYGPIQELLSDENSAVYRQFTLSEFLIYFFSRPLDEPGFEYFKLHNHKVGE
;
A
#
# COMPACT_ATOMS: atom_id res chain seq x y z
N MET A 1 47.03 -31.63 0.43
CA MET A 1 45.67 -32.19 0.60
C MET A 1 44.84 -31.04 1.16
N ASP A 2 44.57 -29.96 0.42
CA ASP A 2 43.75 -29.84 -0.79
C ASP A 2 42.52 -30.73 -0.81
N VAL A 3 41.39 -30.18 -0.39
CA VAL A 3 40.17 -30.06 -1.22
C VAL A 3 39.50 -28.72 -0.92
N CYS A 4 39.53 -27.83 -1.92
CA CYS A 4 38.69 -26.65 -2.05
C CYS A 4 37.24 -27.05 -2.37
N THR A 5 36.26 -26.26 -1.92
CA THR A 5 35.43 -25.44 -2.82
C THR A 5 34.74 -24.31 -2.05
N ASN A 6 35.30 -23.12 -2.20
CA ASN A 6 34.56 -21.87 -2.21
C ASN A 6 33.47 -21.95 -3.29
N GLY A 7 32.24 -21.64 -2.92
CA GLY A 7 31.19 -21.20 -3.82
C GLY A 7 30.62 -19.91 -3.25
N SER A 8 30.99 -18.78 -3.84
CA SER A 8 30.53 -17.43 -3.53
C SER A 8 29.00 -17.36 -3.53
N GLN A 9 28.38 -17.11 -2.37
CA GLN A 9 27.02 -16.57 -2.33
C GLN A 9 27.14 -15.08 -2.66
N LEU A 10 27.24 -14.80 -3.97
CA LEU A 10 27.20 -13.45 -4.51
C LEU A 10 25.96 -12.73 -3.97
N ASP A 11 26.18 -11.51 -3.49
CA ASP A 11 25.18 -10.53 -3.08
C ASP A 11 24.05 -10.48 -4.12
N TYR A 12 22.88 -11.01 -3.77
CA TYR A 12 21.76 -11.14 -4.69
C TYR A 12 21.01 -9.81 -4.78
N ASP A 13 21.29 -9.07 -5.85
CA ASP A 13 20.65 -7.79 -6.14
C ASP A 13 19.41 -8.01 -7.02
N ARG A 14 18.24 -8.11 -6.39
CA ARG A 14 16.95 -8.31 -7.07
C ARG A 14 16.63 -7.18 -8.05
N VAL A 15 16.98 -5.93 -7.72
CA VAL A 15 16.69 -4.77 -8.57
C VAL A 15 17.46 -4.89 -9.88
N LYS A 16 18.75 -5.22 -9.82
CA LYS A 16 19.55 -5.47 -11.03
C LYS A 16 19.02 -6.64 -11.86
N GLU A 17 18.55 -7.72 -11.24
CA GLU A 17 17.97 -8.84 -11.98
C GLU A 17 16.66 -8.43 -12.69
N LEU A 18 15.81 -7.64 -12.03
CA LEU A 18 14.60 -7.06 -12.63
C LEU A 18 14.93 -6.13 -13.80
N GLU A 19 15.85 -5.17 -13.61
CA GLU A 19 16.27 -4.23 -14.64
C GLU A 19 16.88 -4.97 -15.85
N ALA A 20 17.72 -5.98 -15.61
CA ALA A 20 18.29 -6.80 -16.66
C ALA A 20 17.22 -7.58 -17.43
N PHE A 21 16.26 -8.19 -16.73
CA PHE A 21 15.12 -8.89 -17.35
C PHE A 21 14.26 -7.92 -18.18
N ASP A 22 13.91 -6.78 -17.61
CA ASP A 22 13.06 -5.75 -18.23
C ASP A 22 13.73 -5.13 -19.47
N ALA A 23 15.03 -4.86 -19.39
CA ALA A 23 15.84 -4.32 -20.48
C ALA A 23 15.87 -5.25 -21.72
N THR A 24 15.68 -6.57 -21.54
CA THR A 24 15.59 -7.49 -22.68
C THR A 24 14.37 -7.20 -23.55
N LYS A 25 13.27 -6.71 -22.95
CA LYS A 25 11.96 -6.53 -23.58
C LYS A 25 11.41 -7.79 -24.27
N ALA A 26 12.02 -8.95 -24.00
CA ALA A 26 11.69 -10.22 -24.63
C ALA A 26 10.66 -11.01 -23.82
N GLY A 27 10.56 -10.70 -22.53
CA GLY A 27 9.64 -11.30 -21.58
C GLY A 27 10.02 -12.72 -21.16
N VAL A 28 9.12 -13.38 -20.45
CA VAL A 28 9.30 -14.75 -19.95
C VAL A 28 9.47 -15.73 -21.10
N LYS A 29 8.74 -15.53 -22.21
CA LYS A 29 8.93 -16.33 -23.42
C LYS A 29 10.37 -16.21 -23.94
N GLY A 30 10.96 -15.02 -23.93
CA GLY A 30 12.36 -14.83 -24.30
C GLY A 30 13.32 -15.67 -23.45
N LEU A 31 13.04 -15.83 -22.14
CA LEU A 31 13.81 -16.71 -21.27
C LEU A 31 13.66 -18.19 -21.68
N VAL A 32 12.43 -18.61 -22.03
CA VAL A 32 12.15 -19.98 -22.47
C VAL A 32 12.81 -20.28 -23.81
N ASP A 33 12.76 -19.34 -24.76
CA ASP A 33 13.39 -19.46 -26.08
C ASP A 33 14.93 -19.59 -25.97
N LEU A 34 15.54 -19.01 -24.92
CA LEU A 34 16.96 -19.18 -24.58
C LEU A 34 17.30 -20.52 -23.92
N GLY A 35 16.32 -21.41 -23.71
CA GLY A 35 16.52 -22.75 -23.14
C GLY A 35 16.71 -22.76 -21.62
N THR A 36 16.13 -21.80 -20.91
CA THR A 36 16.23 -21.68 -19.45
C THR A 36 15.73 -22.96 -18.74
N LYS A 37 16.61 -23.59 -17.96
CA LYS A 37 16.30 -24.84 -17.21
C LYS A 37 15.87 -24.62 -15.76
N ALA A 38 16.08 -23.42 -15.23
CA ALA A 38 15.72 -23.05 -13.86
C ALA A 38 15.13 -21.64 -13.89
N ILE A 39 14.03 -21.40 -13.17
CA ILE A 39 13.43 -20.07 -13.16
C ILE A 39 14.34 -19.06 -12.43
N PRO A 40 14.52 -17.84 -12.97
CA PRO A 40 15.24 -16.76 -12.28
C PRO A 40 14.63 -16.43 -10.92
N LYS A 41 15.43 -15.90 -10.00
CA LYS A 41 15.00 -15.70 -8.60
C LYS A 41 13.87 -14.68 -8.48
N ILE A 42 13.80 -13.69 -9.38
CA ILE A 42 12.68 -12.73 -9.44
C ILE A 42 11.30 -13.38 -9.59
N PHE A 43 11.20 -14.62 -10.10
CA PHE A 43 9.93 -15.34 -10.27
C PHE A 43 9.61 -16.30 -9.12
N ILE A 44 10.56 -16.56 -8.22
CA ILE A 44 10.39 -17.51 -7.13
C ILE A 44 9.56 -16.86 -6.02
N ARG A 45 8.44 -17.49 -5.68
CA ARG A 45 7.56 -17.02 -4.61
C ARG A 45 8.24 -17.12 -3.24
N PRO A 46 7.89 -16.21 -2.31
CA PRO A 46 8.34 -16.31 -0.93
C PRO A 46 7.97 -17.66 -0.29
N PRO A 47 8.87 -18.29 0.50
CA PRO A 47 8.64 -19.60 1.09
C PRO A 47 7.36 -19.70 1.94
N GLU A 48 6.94 -18.62 2.59
CA GLU A 48 5.72 -18.60 3.40
C GLU A 48 4.44 -18.81 2.59
N GLU A 49 4.39 -18.34 1.33
CA GLU A 49 3.25 -18.56 0.44
C GLU A 49 3.18 -20.03 0.01
N LEU A 50 4.34 -20.66 -0.21
CA LEU A 50 4.45 -22.08 -0.56
C LEU A 50 3.97 -22.97 0.60
N VAL A 51 4.27 -22.61 1.85
CA VAL A 51 3.86 -23.38 3.04
C VAL A 51 2.36 -23.28 3.29
N GLN A 52 1.76 -22.12 3.06
CA GLN A 52 0.31 -21.90 3.25
C GLN A 52 -0.54 -22.81 2.33
N GLU A 53 -0.04 -23.11 1.13
CA GLU A 53 -0.72 -23.97 0.14
C GLU A 53 -0.78 -25.45 0.53
N LEU A 54 0.17 -25.94 1.33
CA LEU A 54 0.25 -27.35 1.74
C LEU A 54 -0.80 -27.74 2.80
N SER A 55 -1.54 -26.77 3.34
CA SER A 55 -2.40 -26.97 4.52
C SER A 55 -3.90 -27.01 4.22
N THR A 56 -4.32 -26.91 2.96
CA THR A 56 -5.74 -26.73 2.59
C THR A 56 -6.40 -28.05 2.21
N PRO A 57 -7.50 -28.46 2.88
CA PRO A 57 -8.27 -29.65 2.51
C PRO A 57 -8.94 -29.48 1.13
N CYS A 58 -8.89 -30.52 0.30
CA CYS A 58 -9.56 -30.55 -0.99
C CYS A 58 -11.02 -31.04 -0.82
N VAL A 59 -11.99 -30.17 -1.06
CA VAL A 59 -13.39 -30.54 -1.29
C VAL A 59 -13.69 -30.36 -2.77
N LYS A 60 -14.42 -31.29 -3.38
CA LYS A 60 -14.85 -31.19 -4.78
C LYS A 60 -15.97 -30.15 -4.90
N LEU A 61 -15.58 -28.90 -5.12
CA LEU A 61 -16.48 -27.82 -5.51
C LEU A 61 -16.29 -27.58 -7.01
N GLU A 62 -17.37 -27.26 -7.71
CA GLU A 62 -17.35 -26.97 -9.16
C GLU A 62 -17.94 -25.58 -9.39
N VAL A 63 -17.25 -24.78 -10.20
CA VAL A 63 -17.74 -23.45 -10.59
C VAL A 63 -19.02 -23.60 -11.41
N PRO A 64 -20.09 -22.81 -11.14
CA PRO A 64 -21.35 -22.92 -11.86
C PRO A 64 -21.19 -22.80 -13.38
N VAL A 65 -21.96 -23.59 -14.13
CA VAL A 65 -22.02 -23.53 -15.59
C VAL A 65 -23.44 -23.18 -16.00
N ILE A 66 -23.58 -22.09 -16.76
CA ILE A 66 -24.87 -21.52 -17.17
C ILE A 66 -25.01 -21.66 -18.68
N ASN A 67 -26.10 -22.28 -19.14
CA ASN A 67 -26.36 -22.51 -20.56
C ASN A 67 -27.26 -21.41 -21.14
N PHE A 68 -26.78 -20.62 -22.09
CA PHE A 68 -27.57 -19.53 -22.71
C PHE A 68 -28.43 -20.01 -23.90
N GLU A 69 -28.46 -21.31 -24.19
CA GLU A 69 -29.33 -21.86 -25.23
C GLU A 69 -30.80 -21.56 -24.94
N GLY A 70 -31.50 -21.02 -25.95
CA GLY A 70 -32.92 -20.70 -25.88
C GLY A 70 -33.27 -19.45 -25.05
N ILE A 71 -32.30 -18.60 -24.73
CA ILE A 71 -32.50 -17.38 -23.91
C ILE A 71 -33.53 -16.40 -24.49
N ASP A 72 -33.83 -16.48 -25.80
CA ASP A 72 -34.89 -15.69 -26.45
C ASP A 72 -36.32 -16.08 -25.99
N CYS A 73 -36.48 -17.23 -25.33
CA CYS A 73 -37.74 -17.66 -24.73
C CYS A 73 -37.91 -17.10 -23.32
N LYS A 74 -39.05 -16.47 -23.03
CA LYS A 74 -39.31 -15.78 -21.74
C LYS A 74 -39.08 -16.64 -20.49
N ASP A 75 -39.53 -17.90 -20.50
CA ASP A 75 -39.36 -18.78 -19.34
C ASP A 75 -37.88 -19.11 -19.13
N ARG A 76 -37.17 -19.44 -20.21
CA ARG A 76 -35.72 -19.69 -20.18
C ARG A 76 -34.93 -18.44 -19.77
N TYR A 77 -35.33 -17.26 -20.25
CA TYR A 77 -34.71 -15.99 -19.89
C TYR A 77 -34.73 -15.78 -18.37
N ASN A 78 -35.90 -15.94 -17.74
CA ASN A 78 -36.04 -15.76 -16.29
C ASN A 78 -35.19 -16.77 -15.50
N GLU A 79 -35.14 -18.03 -15.94
CA GLU A 79 -34.25 -19.03 -15.33
C GLU A 79 -32.77 -18.66 -15.47
N VAL A 80 -32.35 -18.11 -16.62
CA VAL A 80 -30.98 -17.63 -16.82
C VAL A 80 -30.68 -16.44 -15.92
N VAL A 81 -31.61 -15.48 -15.78
CA VAL A 81 -31.47 -14.34 -14.86
C VAL A 81 -31.21 -14.85 -13.43
N GLU A 82 -32.03 -15.79 -12.94
CA GLU A 82 -31.88 -16.37 -11.60
C GLU A 82 -30.53 -17.10 -11.43
N GLN A 83 -30.09 -17.86 -12.43
CA GLN A 83 -28.80 -18.56 -12.39
C GLN A 83 -27.62 -17.59 -12.39
N VAL A 84 -27.69 -16.52 -13.20
CA VAL A 84 -26.63 -15.51 -13.31
C VAL A 84 -26.50 -14.72 -12.01
N ILE A 85 -27.62 -14.26 -11.43
CA ILE A 85 -27.56 -13.51 -10.18
C ILE A 85 -27.10 -14.39 -9.02
N ASP A 86 -27.60 -15.63 -8.91
CA ASP A 86 -27.17 -16.57 -7.87
C ASP A 86 -25.66 -16.83 -7.94
N ALA A 87 -25.13 -17.06 -9.15
CA ALA A 87 -23.71 -17.26 -9.34
C ALA A 87 -22.89 -15.99 -9.03
N ALA A 88 -23.37 -14.81 -9.42
CA ALA A 88 -22.68 -13.55 -9.16
C ALA A 88 -22.67 -13.16 -7.66
N GLU A 89 -23.72 -13.51 -6.91
CA GLU A 89 -23.83 -13.25 -5.46
C GLU A 89 -23.09 -14.29 -4.61
N ASN A 90 -23.19 -15.58 -4.96
CA ASN A 90 -22.64 -16.65 -4.14
C ASN A 90 -21.21 -17.05 -4.53
N TRP A 91 -20.88 -16.96 -5.82
CA TRP A 91 -19.57 -17.36 -6.34
C TRP A 91 -18.73 -16.20 -6.82
N GLY A 92 -19.34 -15.15 -7.37
CA GLY A 92 -18.62 -14.10 -8.10
C GLY A 92 -17.99 -14.57 -9.41
N PHE A 93 -18.17 -15.84 -9.77
CA PHE A 93 -17.55 -16.56 -10.88
C PHE A 93 -18.51 -17.60 -11.44
N PHE A 94 -18.59 -17.71 -12.77
CA PHE A 94 -19.32 -18.78 -13.46
C PHE A 94 -18.80 -18.98 -14.88
N GLN A 95 -19.10 -20.11 -15.49
CA GLN A 95 -18.85 -20.37 -16.91
C GLN A 95 -20.16 -20.25 -17.69
N VAL A 96 -20.10 -19.72 -18.90
CA VAL A 96 -21.23 -19.65 -19.81
C VAL A 96 -20.95 -20.48 -21.05
N ILE A 97 -21.92 -21.28 -21.47
CA ILE A 97 -21.93 -22.03 -22.73
C ILE A 97 -23.10 -21.61 -23.60
N ASN A 98 -23.02 -21.85 -24.91
CA ASN A 98 -24.03 -21.47 -25.89
C ASN A 98 -24.38 -19.97 -25.86
N HIS A 99 -23.40 -19.12 -25.56
CA HIS A 99 -23.52 -17.65 -25.49
C HIS A 99 -23.61 -16.94 -26.86
N GLY A 100 -23.75 -17.70 -27.96
CA GLY A 100 -23.93 -17.15 -29.31
C GLY A 100 -22.66 -16.74 -30.07
N ILE A 101 -21.48 -16.72 -29.43
CA ILE A 101 -20.20 -16.47 -30.12
C ILE A 101 -19.70 -17.80 -30.69
N SER A 102 -19.44 -17.85 -32.00
CA SER A 102 -19.01 -19.09 -32.66
C SER A 102 -17.64 -19.56 -32.18
N SER A 103 -17.45 -20.87 -32.04
CA SER A 103 -16.16 -21.46 -31.63
C SER A 103 -15.01 -21.04 -32.54
N LYS A 104 -15.27 -20.84 -33.84
CA LYS A 104 -14.28 -20.35 -34.80
C LYS A 104 -13.71 -18.98 -34.40
N VAL A 105 -14.54 -18.07 -33.88
CA VAL A 105 -14.08 -16.74 -33.43
C VAL A 105 -13.20 -16.87 -32.18
N LEU A 106 -13.61 -17.73 -31.24
CA LEU A 106 -12.85 -18.00 -30.01
C LEU A 106 -11.48 -18.64 -30.33
N ASP A 107 -11.47 -19.67 -31.18
CA ASP A 107 -10.26 -20.39 -31.60
C ASP A 107 -9.31 -19.47 -32.36
N ASN A 108 -9.86 -18.65 -33.27
CA ASN A 108 -9.07 -17.65 -33.98
C ASN A 108 -8.44 -16.67 -32.99
N MET A 109 -9.18 -16.17 -31.99
CA MET A 109 -8.63 -15.24 -30.99
C MET A 109 -7.45 -15.85 -30.24
N LEU A 110 -7.60 -17.07 -29.71
CA LEU A 110 -6.52 -17.78 -29.03
C LEU A 110 -5.31 -18.00 -29.95
N GLN A 111 -5.55 -18.41 -31.20
CA GLN A 111 -4.49 -18.59 -32.19
C GLN A 111 -3.82 -17.27 -32.57
N GLY A 112 -4.56 -16.17 -32.68
CA GLY A 112 -4.04 -14.84 -32.99
C GLY A 112 -3.12 -14.32 -31.89
N ILE A 113 -3.53 -14.45 -30.63
CA ILE A 113 -2.69 -14.11 -29.47
C ILE A 113 -1.44 -14.98 -29.47
N ARG A 114 -1.58 -16.30 -29.66
CA ARG A 114 -0.43 -17.20 -29.75
C ARG A 114 0.53 -16.79 -30.86
N SER A 115 0.02 -16.54 -32.06
CA SER A 115 0.81 -16.09 -33.20
C SER A 115 1.55 -14.79 -32.88
N PHE A 116 0.93 -13.83 -32.19
CA PHE A 116 1.62 -12.61 -31.76
C PHE A 116 2.85 -12.89 -30.88
N PHE A 117 2.70 -13.72 -29.84
CA PHE A 117 3.77 -14.02 -28.90
C PHE A 117 4.87 -14.90 -29.49
N GLU A 118 4.54 -15.74 -30.47
CA GLU A 118 5.48 -16.62 -31.21
C GLU A 118 6.27 -15.89 -32.31
N GLN A 119 6.03 -14.60 -32.55
CA GLN A 119 6.90 -13.78 -33.40
C GLN A 119 8.28 -13.55 -32.78
N ASP A 120 9.21 -13.18 -33.64
CA ASP A 120 10.55 -12.72 -33.24
C ASP A 120 10.48 -11.62 -32.17
N ALA A 121 11.40 -11.68 -31.21
CA ALA A 121 11.46 -10.73 -30.11
C ALA A 121 11.59 -9.28 -30.60
N GLU A 122 12.30 -9.03 -31.70
CA GLU A 122 12.45 -7.70 -32.30
C GLU A 122 11.12 -7.11 -32.81
N VAL A 123 10.20 -7.94 -33.29
CA VAL A 123 8.87 -7.47 -33.72
C VAL A 123 8.05 -7.07 -32.49
N LYS A 124 8.04 -7.91 -31.45
CA LYS A 124 7.30 -7.66 -30.21
C LYS A 124 7.82 -6.45 -29.44
N LYS A 125 9.13 -6.19 -29.51
CA LYS A 125 9.78 -5.01 -28.90
C LYS A 125 9.17 -3.68 -29.33
N ASN A 126 8.63 -3.59 -30.54
CA ASN A 126 7.96 -2.38 -31.03
C ASN A 126 6.69 -2.04 -30.25
N PHE A 127 6.05 -3.04 -29.64
CA PHE A 127 4.89 -2.88 -28.78
C PHE A 127 5.27 -2.74 -27.30
N TYR A 128 6.56 -2.90 -26.95
CA TYR A 128 6.99 -2.90 -25.57
C TYR A 128 6.83 -1.54 -24.91
N SER A 129 6.06 -1.49 -23.82
CA SER A 129 5.87 -0.24 -23.06
C SER A 129 5.45 -0.53 -21.63
N ARG A 130 6.04 0.21 -20.68
CA ARG A 130 5.54 0.31 -19.30
C ARG A 130 4.67 1.55 -19.06
N ASP A 131 4.54 2.41 -20.06
CA ASP A 131 3.59 3.53 -20.02
C ASP A 131 2.15 2.99 -20.15
N MET A 132 1.40 3.10 -19.05
CA MET A 132 0.04 2.59 -18.95
C MET A 132 -0.96 3.41 -19.76
N THR A 133 -0.62 4.64 -20.15
CA THR A 133 -1.51 5.53 -20.93
C THR A 133 -1.64 5.10 -22.39
N LYS A 134 -0.71 4.29 -22.90
CA LYS A 134 -0.76 3.75 -24.27
C LYS A 134 -1.93 2.78 -24.46
N GLN A 135 -2.58 2.91 -25.62
CA GLN A 135 -3.68 2.05 -26.04
C GLN A 135 -3.21 0.59 -26.23
N VAL A 136 -2.21 0.39 -27.07
CA VAL A 136 -1.66 -0.93 -27.39
C VAL A 136 -0.28 -1.07 -26.79
N LYS A 137 -0.07 -2.12 -25.98
CA LYS A 137 1.20 -2.34 -25.29
C LYS A 137 1.46 -3.81 -24.98
N TYR A 138 2.72 -4.19 -25.00
CA TYR A 138 3.25 -5.49 -24.60
C TYR A 138 4.21 -5.30 -23.42
N MET A 139 4.11 -6.16 -22.41
CA MET A 139 5.02 -6.17 -21.26
C MET A 139 4.97 -7.50 -20.50
N SER A 140 5.94 -7.73 -19.62
CA SER A 140 5.87 -8.80 -18.62
C SER A 140 5.67 -8.16 -17.26
N ASN A 141 4.55 -8.51 -16.60
CA ASN A 141 4.10 -7.97 -15.31
C ASN A 141 4.01 -6.43 -15.27
N TYR A 142 2.80 -5.87 -15.19
CA TYR A 142 2.65 -4.42 -15.07
C TYR A 142 3.24 -3.91 -13.73
N ASP A 143 3.14 -4.72 -12.69
CA ASP A 143 3.61 -4.52 -11.32
C ASP A 143 5.03 -5.07 -11.08
N LEU A 144 5.84 -5.28 -12.13
CA LEU A 144 7.15 -5.95 -12.05
C LEU A 144 8.06 -5.42 -10.92
N TYR A 145 8.08 -4.10 -10.73
CA TYR A 145 8.94 -3.44 -9.74
C TYR A 145 8.31 -3.32 -8.35
N ASN A 146 6.99 -3.54 -8.23
CA ASN A 146 6.26 -3.40 -6.97
C ASN A 146 5.96 -4.77 -6.32
N SER A 147 5.90 -5.83 -7.13
CA SER A 147 5.59 -7.18 -6.69
C SER A 147 6.79 -7.87 -6.01
N ARG A 148 6.51 -8.69 -4.99
CA ARG A 148 7.53 -9.48 -4.26
C ARG A 148 8.17 -10.56 -5.14
N ALA A 149 7.36 -11.16 -6.00
CA ALA A 149 7.78 -12.09 -7.05
C ALA A 149 7.02 -11.75 -8.34
N ALA A 150 7.75 -11.73 -9.46
CA ALA A 150 7.16 -11.59 -10.78
C ALA A 150 6.40 -12.86 -11.15
N ASN A 151 5.32 -12.72 -11.92
CA ASN A 151 4.59 -13.86 -12.44
C ASN A 151 5.22 -14.41 -13.71
N TRP A 152 5.13 -15.72 -13.89
CA TRP A 152 5.61 -16.45 -15.07
C TRP A 152 4.66 -16.29 -16.27
N ARG A 153 4.51 -15.05 -16.74
CA ARG A 153 3.67 -14.68 -17.87
C ARG A 153 4.18 -13.48 -18.64
N ASP A 154 3.74 -13.41 -19.88
CA ASP A 154 3.83 -12.26 -20.76
C ASP A 154 2.42 -11.74 -21.08
N THR A 155 2.30 -10.43 -21.30
CA THR A 155 0.99 -9.76 -21.42
C THR A 155 0.95 -8.78 -22.57
N PHE A 156 -0.07 -8.89 -23.42
CA PHE A 156 -0.40 -7.95 -24.48
C PHE A 156 -1.75 -7.30 -24.17
N VAL A 157 -1.79 -5.97 -24.15
CA VAL A 157 -2.94 -5.17 -23.72
C VAL A 157 -3.41 -4.27 -24.85
N VAL A 158 -4.74 -4.24 -25.04
CA VAL A 158 -5.46 -3.20 -25.78
C VAL A 158 -6.42 -2.54 -24.79
N ASP A 159 -6.24 -1.25 -24.48
CA ASP A 159 -7.03 -0.53 -23.49
C ASP A 159 -7.68 0.73 -24.09
N THR A 160 -9.00 0.82 -24.03
CA THR A 160 -9.77 1.98 -24.52
C THR A 160 -10.04 3.01 -23.43
N TYR A 161 -9.40 2.92 -22.26
CA TYR A 161 -9.65 3.87 -21.16
C TYR A 161 -9.41 5.34 -21.53
N ASN A 162 -8.39 5.62 -22.36
CA ASN A 162 -8.09 6.98 -22.83
C ASN A 162 -8.58 7.27 -24.27
N PHE A 163 -9.37 6.36 -24.86
CA PHE A 163 -9.70 6.38 -26.29
C PHE A 163 -11.13 5.89 -26.55
N ASP A 164 -11.86 6.52 -27.46
CA ASP A 164 -13.23 6.04 -27.76
C ASP A 164 -13.24 4.63 -28.40
N HIS A 165 -12.28 4.37 -29.29
CA HIS A 165 -12.14 3.11 -30.02
C HIS A 165 -10.65 2.75 -30.22
N PRO A 166 -10.31 1.45 -30.33
CA PRO A 166 -8.97 1.03 -30.72
C PRO A 166 -8.65 1.52 -32.14
N ASP A 167 -7.49 2.13 -32.36
CA ASP A 167 -6.98 2.38 -33.70
C ASP A 167 -6.52 1.04 -34.30
N PRO A 168 -7.18 0.54 -35.38
CA PRO A 168 -6.79 -0.72 -36.00
C PRO A 168 -5.33 -0.74 -36.45
N ASN A 169 -4.75 0.41 -36.81
CA ASN A 169 -3.37 0.49 -37.30
C ASN A 169 -2.34 0.28 -36.19
N GLU A 170 -2.70 0.56 -34.93
CA GLU A 170 -1.83 0.29 -33.78
C GLU A 170 -1.85 -1.18 -33.35
N LEU A 171 -2.84 -1.96 -33.79
CA LEU A 171 -2.89 -3.40 -33.49
C LEU A 171 -1.88 -4.19 -34.34
N PRO A 172 -1.26 -5.25 -33.78
CA PRO A 172 -0.35 -6.11 -34.52
C PRO A 172 -1.04 -6.75 -35.72
N GLU A 173 -0.47 -6.57 -36.91
CA GLU A 173 -1.07 -7.01 -38.18
C GLU A 173 -1.43 -8.51 -38.17
N ILE A 174 -0.59 -9.34 -37.55
CA ILE A 174 -0.77 -10.80 -37.48
C ILE A 174 -2.06 -11.26 -36.79
N CYS A 175 -2.63 -10.43 -35.90
CA CYS A 175 -3.82 -10.78 -35.12
C CYS A 175 -4.92 -9.70 -35.14
N ARG A 176 -4.72 -8.59 -35.85
CA ARG A 176 -5.60 -7.41 -35.90
C ARG A 176 -7.06 -7.78 -36.19
N ASP A 177 -7.33 -8.38 -37.34
CA ASP A 177 -8.71 -8.62 -37.79
C ASP A 177 -9.45 -9.59 -36.88
N THR A 178 -8.72 -10.60 -36.40
CA THR A 178 -9.25 -11.59 -35.46
C THR A 178 -9.58 -10.97 -34.10
N MET A 179 -8.71 -10.09 -33.58
CA MET A 179 -8.97 -9.36 -32.34
C MET A 179 -10.20 -8.46 -32.48
N LEU A 180 -10.31 -7.71 -33.57
CA LEU A 180 -11.45 -6.82 -33.81
C LEU A 180 -12.78 -7.59 -33.93
N ASP A 181 -12.79 -8.73 -34.64
CA ASP A 181 -13.98 -9.58 -34.71
C ASP A 181 -14.37 -10.10 -33.31
N TYR A 182 -13.41 -10.63 -32.55
CA TYR A 182 -13.64 -11.11 -31.18
C TYR A 182 -14.18 -9.99 -30.26
N PHE A 183 -13.57 -8.80 -30.26
CA PHE A 183 -14.00 -7.67 -29.43
C PHE A 183 -15.46 -7.28 -29.73
N ASN A 184 -15.84 -7.23 -31.01
CA ASN A 184 -17.21 -6.93 -31.41
C ASN A 184 -18.22 -7.98 -30.91
N GLN A 185 -17.85 -9.27 -30.91
CA GLN A 185 -18.73 -10.33 -30.40
C GLN A 185 -18.84 -10.29 -28.87
N VAL A 186 -17.73 -10.06 -28.16
CA VAL A 186 -17.73 -9.97 -26.69
C VAL A 186 -18.50 -8.74 -26.21
N LEU A 187 -18.43 -7.60 -26.90
CA LEU A 187 -19.22 -6.42 -26.56
C LEU A 187 -20.74 -6.68 -26.66
N LYS A 188 -21.18 -7.43 -27.67
CA LYS A 188 -22.59 -7.84 -27.79
C LYS A 188 -23.01 -8.79 -26.67
N LEU A 189 -22.16 -9.76 -26.31
CA LEU A 189 -22.42 -10.63 -25.17
C LEU A 189 -22.43 -9.85 -23.85
N SER A 190 -21.58 -8.84 -23.72
CA SER A 190 -21.48 -7.98 -22.55
C SER A 190 -22.77 -7.19 -22.32
N ASP A 191 -23.41 -6.71 -23.39
CA ASP A 191 -24.74 -6.08 -23.30
C ASP A 191 -25.77 -7.05 -22.69
N VAL A 192 -25.81 -8.31 -23.16
CA VAL A 192 -26.72 -9.34 -22.62
C VAL A 192 -26.40 -9.64 -21.15
N LEU A 193 -25.12 -9.75 -20.78
CA LEU A 193 -24.72 -10.01 -19.39
C LEU A 193 -25.12 -8.88 -18.45
N LEU A 194 -24.96 -7.62 -18.86
CA LEU A 194 -25.39 -6.46 -18.08
C LEU A 194 -26.92 -6.39 -17.95
N GLU A 195 -27.65 -6.79 -18.98
CA GLU A 195 -29.11 -6.89 -18.94
C GLU A 195 -29.59 -7.93 -17.91
N LEU A 196 -29.03 -9.14 -17.97
CA LEU A 196 -29.33 -10.22 -17.04
C LEU A 196 -29.00 -9.85 -15.58
N LEU A 197 -27.86 -9.18 -15.36
CA LEU A 197 -27.48 -8.69 -14.03
C LEU A 197 -28.40 -7.56 -13.55
N SER A 198 -28.85 -6.67 -14.44
CA SER A 198 -29.78 -5.59 -14.07
C SER A 198 -31.10 -6.19 -13.60
N MET A 199 -31.65 -7.13 -14.38
CA MET A 199 -32.86 -7.87 -14.03
C MET A 199 -32.70 -8.65 -12.72
N GLY A 200 -31.57 -9.35 -12.54
CA GLY A 200 -31.28 -10.10 -11.33
C GLY A 200 -31.14 -9.22 -10.08
N LEU A 201 -30.63 -8.00 -10.25
CA LEU A 201 -30.56 -7.01 -9.16
C LEU A 201 -31.93 -6.40 -8.83
N GLY A 202 -32.96 -6.60 -9.67
CA GLY A 202 -34.28 -5.99 -9.53
C GLY A 202 -34.37 -4.58 -10.13
N LEU A 203 -33.50 -4.26 -11.10
CA LEU A 203 -33.44 -2.99 -11.81
C LEU A 203 -34.10 -3.12 -13.18
N GLU A 204 -34.30 -1.99 -13.87
CA GLU A 204 -34.72 -1.98 -15.28
C GLU A 204 -33.66 -2.68 -16.16
N PRO A 205 -34.04 -3.40 -17.23
CA PRO A 205 -33.12 -4.21 -18.04
C PRO A 205 -31.87 -3.47 -18.51
N ASP A 206 -31.99 -2.21 -18.92
CA ASP A 206 -30.88 -1.42 -19.46
C ASP A 206 -30.10 -0.63 -18.40
N TYR A 207 -30.46 -0.71 -17.11
CA TYR A 207 -29.94 0.19 -16.07
C TYR A 207 -28.41 0.22 -16.02
N LEU A 208 -27.75 -0.95 -15.97
CA LEU A 208 -26.29 -1.03 -15.87
C LEU A 208 -25.57 -0.49 -17.13
N LYS A 209 -26.22 -0.60 -18.29
CA LYS A 209 -25.73 -0.03 -19.54
C LYS A 209 -25.92 1.49 -19.57
N GLU A 210 -27.04 2.00 -19.05
CA GLU A 210 -27.32 3.44 -18.94
C GLU A 210 -26.35 4.15 -17.99
N ILE A 211 -25.92 3.50 -16.91
CA ILE A 211 -24.83 4.00 -16.06
C ILE A 211 -23.43 3.72 -16.62
N GLU A 212 -23.35 3.28 -17.88
CA GLU A 212 -22.14 3.15 -18.69
C GLU A 212 -21.11 2.11 -18.19
N CYS A 213 -21.55 0.98 -17.60
CA CYS A 213 -20.65 -0.06 -17.10
C CYS A 213 -19.78 -0.76 -18.16
N ASN A 214 -20.12 -0.65 -19.45
CA ASN A 214 -19.36 -1.22 -20.57
C ASN A 214 -18.89 -0.19 -21.61
N LYS A 215 -18.88 1.10 -21.23
CA LYS A 215 -18.60 2.18 -22.17
C LYS A 215 -17.14 2.23 -22.60
N GLN A 216 -16.23 1.83 -21.72
CA GLN A 216 -14.83 1.57 -22.04
C GLN A 216 -14.51 0.11 -21.70
N TRP A 217 -13.39 -0.40 -22.18
CA TRP A 217 -12.98 -1.77 -21.93
C TRP A 217 -11.49 -1.96 -22.13
N ALA A 218 -10.96 -3.05 -21.61
CA ALA A 218 -9.59 -3.48 -21.89
C ALA A 218 -9.57 -4.97 -22.24
N SER A 219 -8.83 -5.33 -23.27
CA SER A 219 -8.47 -6.72 -23.56
C SER A 219 -7.04 -6.97 -23.10
N VAL A 220 -6.87 -7.86 -22.13
CA VAL A 220 -5.59 -8.27 -21.57
C VAL A 220 -5.35 -9.73 -21.94
N ASN A 221 -4.32 -9.94 -22.76
CA ASN A 221 -4.03 -11.19 -23.43
C ASN A 221 -2.76 -11.77 -22.83
N HIS A 222 -2.88 -12.89 -22.13
CA HIS A 222 -1.78 -13.51 -21.42
C HIS A 222 -1.22 -14.70 -22.18
N TYR A 223 0.10 -14.82 -22.13
CA TYR A 223 0.87 -15.94 -22.62
C TYR A 223 1.69 -16.52 -21.46
N TYR A 224 1.37 -17.75 -21.08
CA TYR A 224 2.01 -18.48 -20.00
C TYR A 224 2.89 -19.57 -20.61
N PRO A 225 4.20 -19.34 -20.80
CA PRO A 225 5.07 -20.37 -21.34
C PRO A 225 5.22 -21.55 -20.36
N ALA A 226 5.66 -22.70 -20.87
CA ALA A 226 6.02 -23.84 -20.03
C ALA A 226 7.04 -23.41 -18.96
N CYS A 227 6.76 -23.76 -17.70
CA CYS A 227 7.60 -23.41 -16.56
C CYS A 227 8.44 -24.63 -16.13
N PRO A 228 9.77 -24.51 -16.00
CA PRO A 228 10.62 -25.61 -15.55
C PRO A 228 10.46 -25.96 -14.05
N ALA A 229 9.89 -25.05 -13.25
CA ALA A 229 9.65 -25.22 -11.81
C ALA A 229 8.31 -24.58 -11.40
N PRO A 230 7.16 -25.12 -11.87
CA PRO A 230 5.84 -24.51 -11.67
C PRO A 230 5.44 -24.38 -10.21
N GLU A 231 5.95 -25.23 -9.32
CA GLU A 231 5.69 -25.20 -7.88
C GLU A 231 6.25 -23.94 -7.20
N LEU A 232 7.28 -23.35 -7.79
CA LEU A 232 7.99 -22.19 -7.23
C LEU A 232 7.41 -20.85 -7.67
N THR A 233 6.50 -20.81 -8.66
CA THR A 233 5.97 -19.55 -9.23
C THR A 233 4.48 -19.65 -9.55
N LEU A 234 3.88 -18.55 -9.99
CA LEU A 234 2.50 -18.50 -10.48
C LEU A 234 2.48 -17.90 -11.88
N GLY A 235 1.51 -18.31 -12.68
CA GLY A 235 1.19 -17.60 -13.91
C GLY A 235 0.60 -16.21 -13.62
N THR A 236 -0.23 -16.10 -12.58
CA THR A 236 -0.78 -14.85 -12.06
C THR A 236 -1.04 -14.98 -10.56
N SER A 237 -0.54 -14.05 -9.76
CA SER A 237 -0.79 -13.96 -8.31
C SER A 237 -2.27 -13.90 -7.97
N LYS A 238 -2.61 -14.24 -6.72
CA LYS A 238 -3.98 -14.06 -6.19
C LYS A 238 -4.38 -12.59 -6.32
N HIS A 239 -5.56 -12.27 -6.83
CA HIS A 239 -6.06 -10.89 -6.93
C HIS A 239 -7.56 -10.85 -7.17
N THR A 240 -8.13 -9.65 -7.10
CA THR A 240 -9.48 -9.34 -7.60
C THR A 240 -9.38 -8.41 -8.82
N ASP A 241 -10.42 -8.38 -9.65
CA ASP A 241 -10.37 -7.65 -10.91
C ASP A 241 -10.80 -6.18 -10.75
N PRO A 242 -10.03 -5.20 -11.25
CA PRO A 242 -10.35 -3.77 -11.14
C PRO A 242 -11.36 -3.30 -12.20
N ALA A 243 -12.46 -4.03 -12.37
CA ALA A 243 -13.43 -3.82 -13.44
C ALA A 243 -14.87 -3.93 -12.91
N PHE A 244 -15.86 -3.69 -13.78
CA PHE A 244 -17.22 -4.13 -13.49
C PHE A 244 -17.30 -5.64 -13.68
N LEU A 245 -17.06 -6.11 -14.90
CA LEU A 245 -17.20 -7.51 -15.25
C LEU A 245 -16.02 -7.93 -16.12
N THR A 246 -15.57 -9.16 -15.95
CA THR A 246 -14.56 -9.76 -16.82
C THR A 246 -15.19 -10.90 -17.61
N VAL A 247 -14.97 -10.90 -18.93
CA VAL A 247 -15.26 -12.01 -19.84
C VAL A 247 -13.93 -12.64 -20.26
N LEU A 248 -13.65 -13.82 -19.75
CA LEU A 248 -12.39 -14.53 -19.94
C LEU A 248 -12.56 -15.69 -20.91
N LEU A 249 -11.83 -15.62 -22.02
CA LEU A 249 -11.56 -16.74 -22.91
C LEU A 249 -10.24 -17.41 -22.49
N GLN A 250 -10.26 -18.72 -22.28
CA GLN A 250 -9.08 -19.52 -21.96
C GLN A 250 -8.96 -20.72 -22.89
N ASP A 251 -7.73 -21.22 -23.05
CA ASP A 251 -7.51 -22.49 -23.73
C ASP A 251 -7.89 -23.71 -22.88
N GLN A 252 -7.55 -24.90 -23.39
CA GLN A 252 -7.91 -26.18 -22.77
C GLN A 252 -6.85 -26.74 -21.81
N ILE A 253 -5.80 -25.97 -21.48
CA ILE A 253 -4.76 -26.39 -20.52
C ILE A 253 -5.21 -26.16 -19.07
N GLY A 254 -6.00 -25.10 -18.83
CA GLY A 254 -6.52 -24.76 -17.50
C GLY A 254 -5.48 -24.19 -16.55
N GLY A 255 -5.80 -24.16 -15.27
CA GLY A 255 -4.94 -23.58 -14.23
C GLY A 255 -5.40 -22.22 -13.71
N LEU A 256 -6.59 -21.75 -14.09
CA LEU A 256 -7.28 -20.71 -13.33
C LEU A 256 -7.86 -21.34 -12.05
N GLN A 257 -7.66 -20.68 -10.92
CA GLN A 257 -8.23 -21.08 -9.63
C GLN A 257 -8.98 -19.89 -9.01
N VAL A 258 -10.18 -20.14 -8.49
CA VAL A 258 -10.97 -19.16 -7.75
C VAL A 258 -11.02 -19.53 -6.27
N LEU A 259 -10.91 -18.55 -5.38
CA LEU A 259 -11.01 -18.75 -3.95
C LEU A 259 -12.48 -18.74 -3.53
N HIS A 260 -13.07 -19.90 -3.30
CA HIS A 260 -14.45 -20.02 -2.83
C HIS A 260 -14.48 -20.77 -1.50
N LYS A 261 -15.16 -20.22 -0.48
CA LYS A 261 -15.22 -20.78 0.89
C LYS A 261 -13.84 -21.13 1.46
N ASN A 262 -12.88 -20.21 1.29
CA ASN A 262 -11.47 -20.35 1.68
C ASN A 262 -10.72 -21.54 1.06
N GLN A 263 -11.19 -22.02 -0.09
CA GLN A 263 -10.56 -23.08 -0.85
C GLN A 263 -10.31 -22.62 -2.27
N TRP A 264 -9.12 -22.95 -2.79
CA TRP A 264 -8.82 -22.77 -4.21
C TRP A 264 -9.54 -23.85 -5.01
N VAL A 265 -10.46 -23.42 -5.87
CA VAL A 265 -11.25 -24.29 -6.76
C VAL A 265 -10.74 -24.11 -8.18
N ASP A 266 -10.35 -25.21 -8.82
CA ASP A 266 -9.94 -25.19 -10.23
C ASP A 266 -11.13 -24.90 -11.14
N VAL A 267 -10.96 -23.93 -12.04
CA VAL A 267 -11.93 -23.67 -13.11
C VAL A 267 -11.59 -24.59 -14.29
N GLN A 268 -12.29 -25.71 -14.39
CA GLN A 268 -12.09 -26.69 -15.46
C GLN A 268 -12.48 -26.08 -16.81
N PRO A 269 -11.57 -26.02 -17.80
CA PRO A 269 -11.90 -25.51 -19.12
C PRO A 269 -12.97 -26.36 -19.80
N ILE A 270 -14.00 -25.70 -20.32
CA ILE A 270 -15.04 -26.31 -21.15
C ILE A 270 -14.86 -25.81 -22.59
N PRO A 271 -14.80 -26.69 -23.60
CA PRO A 271 -14.68 -26.26 -24.99
C PRO A 271 -15.77 -25.27 -25.40
N GLY A 272 -15.35 -24.11 -25.88
CA GLY A 272 -16.25 -23.04 -26.32
C GLY A 272 -16.97 -22.30 -25.18
N ALA A 273 -16.59 -22.49 -23.91
CA ALA A 273 -17.12 -21.72 -22.80
C ALA A 273 -16.32 -20.42 -22.58
N LEU A 274 -16.99 -19.42 -21.99
CA LEU A 274 -16.38 -18.20 -21.47
C LEU A 274 -16.55 -18.18 -19.95
N VAL A 275 -15.50 -17.80 -19.23
CA VAL A 275 -15.57 -17.58 -17.79
C VAL A 275 -15.98 -16.14 -17.55
N ILE A 276 -16.98 -15.93 -16.69
CA ILE A 276 -17.44 -14.62 -16.28
C ILE A 276 -17.09 -14.45 -14.81
N ASN A 277 -16.54 -13.30 -14.45
CA ASN A 277 -16.37 -12.94 -13.05
C ASN A 277 -16.67 -11.48 -12.77
N ILE A 278 -17.16 -11.25 -11.56
CA ILE A 278 -17.48 -9.94 -11.02
C ILE A 278 -16.20 -9.28 -10.56
N GLY A 279 -16.04 -8.00 -10.89
CA GLY A 279 -14.92 -7.17 -10.46
C GLY A 279 -15.30 -6.21 -9.33
N ASP A 280 -14.26 -5.56 -8.79
CA ASP A 280 -14.30 -4.68 -7.63
C ASP A 280 -15.31 -3.55 -7.80
N ILE A 281 -15.34 -2.92 -8.98
CA ILE A 281 -16.22 -1.78 -9.26
C ILE A 281 -17.69 -2.23 -9.18
N PHE A 282 -18.00 -3.44 -9.64
CA PHE A 282 -19.37 -3.97 -9.60
C PHE A 282 -19.81 -4.33 -8.18
N GLN A 283 -18.91 -4.91 -7.38
CA GLN A 283 -19.18 -5.16 -5.97
C GLN A 283 -19.50 -3.86 -5.23
N ILE A 284 -18.76 -2.79 -5.52
CA ILE A 284 -18.99 -1.46 -4.93
C ILE A 284 -20.36 -0.91 -5.32
N ILE A 285 -20.68 -0.83 -6.63
CA ILE A 285 -21.94 -0.22 -7.07
C ILE A 285 -23.15 -1.08 -6.70
N SER A 286 -23.00 -2.39 -6.55
CA SER A 286 -24.05 -3.29 -6.06
C SER A 286 -24.19 -3.30 -4.53
N ASN A 287 -23.38 -2.52 -3.82
CA ASN A 287 -23.35 -2.43 -2.36
C ASN A 287 -23.14 -3.79 -1.68
N ASP A 288 -22.09 -4.53 -2.10
CA ASP A 288 -21.75 -5.89 -1.68
C ASP A 288 -22.77 -6.99 -2.07
N LYS A 289 -23.77 -6.70 -2.91
CA LYS A 289 -24.68 -7.76 -3.38
C LYS A 289 -23.93 -8.73 -4.30
N LEU A 290 -23.23 -8.23 -5.32
CA LEU A 290 -22.35 -9.03 -6.18
C LEU A 290 -20.95 -9.15 -5.54
N LYS A 291 -20.25 -10.27 -5.76
CA LYS A 291 -18.97 -10.55 -5.10
C LYS A 291 -17.80 -10.56 -6.07
N SER A 292 -16.86 -9.63 -5.89
CA SER A 292 -15.51 -9.71 -6.46
C SER A 292 -14.70 -10.68 -5.63
N VAL A 293 -14.10 -11.70 -6.28
CA VAL A 293 -13.50 -12.84 -5.60
C VAL A 293 -12.05 -13.03 -5.99
N TYR A 294 -11.23 -13.34 -4.98
CA TYR A 294 -9.81 -13.65 -5.21
C TYR A 294 -9.67 -14.83 -6.15
N HIS A 295 -8.89 -14.67 -7.21
CA HIS A 295 -8.56 -15.72 -8.15
C HIS A 295 -7.08 -15.64 -8.51
N ARG A 296 -6.50 -16.74 -8.99
CA ARG A 296 -5.08 -16.85 -9.36
C ARG A 296 -4.89 -17.76 -10.56
N VAL A 297 -3.71 -17.74 -11.16
CA VAL A 297 -3.32 -18.67 -12.22
C VAL A 297 -2.07 -19.43 -11.80
N ILE A 298 -2.16 -20.76 -11.72
CA ILE A 298 -1.00 -21.62 -11.44
C ILE A 298 -0.09 -21.71 -12.66
N ALA A 299 1.22 -21.80 -12.42
CA ALA A 299 2.19 -22.12 -13.47
C ALA A 299 2.11 -23.61 -13.82
N ASN A 300 2.48 -23.97 -15.05
CA ASN A 300 2.40 -25.35 -15.53
C ASN A 300 3.68 -25.72 -16.29
N GLN A 301 4.11 -26.99 -16.20
CA GLN A 301 5.18 -27.57 -17.02
C GLN A 301 4.78 -27.72 -18.49
N VAL A 302 3.49 -27.79 -18.78
CA VAL A 302 2.94 -27.85 -20.13
C VAL A 302 2.46 -26.47 -20.56
N GLY A 303 2.88 -26.05 -21.76
CA GLY A 303 2.50 -24.76 -22.33
C GLY A 303 2.87 -24.65 -23.81
N PRO A 304 2.70 -23.47 -24.43
CA PRO A 304 2.18 -22.26 -23.80
C PRO A 304 0.67 -22.36 -23.53
N ARG A 305 0.24 -21.84 -22.38
CA ARG A 305 -1.17 -21.54 -22.12
C ARG A 305 -1.51 -20.13 -22.56
N ILE A 306 -2.69 -19.94 -23.15
CA ILE A 306 -3.19 -18.66 -23.63
C ILE A 306 -4.51 -18.30 -22.96
N SER A 307 -4.68 -17.02 -22.63
CA SER A 307 -5.99 -16.48 -22.23
C SER A 307 -6.19 -15.04 -22.69
N SER A 308 -7.44 -14.64 -22.91
CA SER A 308 -7.88 -13.28 -23.20
C SER A 308 -8.93 -12.85 -22.18
N ALA A 309 -8.55 -12.00 -21.23
CA ALA A 309 -9.47 -11.37 -20.29
C ALA A 309 -9.99 -10.05 -20.89
N PHE A 310 -11.31 -9.94 -21.04
CA PHE A 310 -11.96 -8.73 -21.54
C PHE A 310 -12.69 -8.04 -20.38
N PHE A 311 -12.14 -6.91 -19.94
CA PHE A 311 -12.63 -6.14 -18.80
C PHE A 311 -13.60 -5.05 -19.24
N LEU A 312 -14.81 -5.06 -18.69
CA LEU A 312 -15.76 -3.96 -18.84
C LEU A 312 -15.44 -2.84 -17.85
N LYS A 313 -15.24 -1.64 -18.38
CA LYS A 313 -14.84 -0.45 -17.66
C LYS A 313 -15.86 0.67 -17.92
N GLY A 314 -15.94 1.61 -17.00
CA GLY A 314 -16.80 2.78 -17.17
C GLY A 314 -16.06 3.92 -17.84
N VAL A 315 -16.72 5.07 -17.98
CA VAL A 315 -16.12 6.28 -18.57
C VAL A 315 -15.12 6.95 -17.64
N SER A 316 -13.91 7.18 -18.17
CA SER A 316 -12.93 8.13 -17.63
C SER A 316 -13.43 9.57 -17.81
N SER A 317 -14.09 10.14 -16.80
CA SER A 317 -14.43 11.56 -16.74
C SER A 317 -14.24 12.08 -15.32
N SER A 318 -13.58 13.22 -15.17
CA SER A 318 -13.32 13.85 -13.87
C SER A 318 -14.60 14.24 -13.11
N SER A 319 -15.75 14.30 -13.79
CA SER A 319 -17.04 14.65 -13.19
C SER A 319 -17.96 13.46 -12.89
N LYS A 320 -17.70 12.27 -13.46
CA LYS A 320 -18.58 11.12 -13.27
C LYS A 320 -18.19 10.35 -12.01
N LEU A 321 -19.15 10.22 -11.09
CA LEU A 321 -19.00 9.46 -9.87
C LEU A 321 -19.70 8.10 -9.99
N TYR A 322 -19.00 7.06 -9.55
CA TYR A 322 -19.55 5.73 -9.32
C TYR A 322 -19.67 5.51 -7.82
N GLY A 323 -20.67 4.75 -7.40
CA GLY A 323 -20.95 4.44 -6.00
C GLY A 323 -22.18 3.52 -5.90
N PRO A 324 -22.60 3.16 -4.68
CA PRO A 324 -23.74 2.28 -4.49
C PRO A 324 -25.00 2.77 -5.23
N ILE A 325 -25.60 1.87 -6.02
CA ILE A 325 -26.83 2.11 -6.78
C ILE A 325 -27.96 2.44 -5.80
N LYS A 326 -28.59 3.61 -6.00
CA LYS A 326 -29.56 4.17 -5.04
C LYS A 326 -30.79 3.28 -4.85
N GLU A 327 -31.22 2.61 -5.91
CA GLU A 327 -32.34 1.68 -5.95
C GLU A 327 -32.07 0.40 -5.13
N LEU A 328 -30.81 0.06 -4.88
CA LEU A 328 -30.41 -1.07 -4.03
C LEU A 328 -30.26 -0.68 -2.55
N LEU A 329 -30.31 0.61 -2.23
CA LEU A 329 -30.17 1.12 -0.87
C LEU A 329 -31.51 1.21 -0.16
N SER A 330 -31.48 0.99 1.15
CA SER A 330 -32.63 1.22 2.04
C SER A 330 -32.14 1.51 3.46
N GLU A 331 -33.04 1.83 4.38
CA GLU A 331 -32.67 1.97 5.80
C GLU A 331 -32.03 0.68 6.37
N LYS A 332 -32.39 -0.49 5.83
CA LYS A 332 -31.84 -1.79 6.23
C LYS A 332 -30.59 -2.20 5.42
N ASN A 333 -30.31 -1.51 4.31
CA ASN A 333 -29.15 -1.73 3.46
C ASN A 333 -28.52 -0.36 3.12
N PRO A 334 -27.89 0.32 4.10
CA PRO A 334 -27.26 1.61 3.85
C PRO A 334 -26.03 1.48 2.97
N ALA A 335 -25.58 2.58 2.37
CA ALA A 335 -24.37 2.62 1.56
C ALA A 335 -23.15 2.16 2.38
N ILE A 336 -22.46 1.15 1.89
CA ILE A 336 -21.21 0.60 2.45
C ILE A 336 -20.00 1.35 1.85
N TYR A 337 -20.14 1.91 0.65
CA TYR A 337 -19.05 2.55 -0.09
C TYR A 337 -19.35 4.01 -0.41
N ARG A 338 -18.31 4.84 -0.40
CA ARG A 338 -18.38 6.23 -0.85
C ARG A 338 -18.32 6.31 -2.37
N GLU A 339 -18.82 7.42 -2.90
CA GLU A 339 -18.69 7.73 -4.32
C GLU A 339 -17.23 8.03 -4.70
N PHE A 340 -16.83 7.67 -5.93
CA PHE A 340 -15.46 7.82 -6.43
C PHE A 340 -15.44 8.04 -7.95
N THR A 341 -14.33 8.61 -8.45
CA THR A 341 -14.05 8.67 -9.89
C THR A 341 -13.20 7.48 -10.32
N LEU A 342 -13.35 7.00 -11.56
CA LEU A 342 -12.53 5.91 -12.08
C LEU A 342 -11.04 6.28 -12.15
N ASP A 343 -10.72 7.55 -12.42
CA ASP A 343 -9.32 8.02 -12.44
C ASP A 343 -8.65 7.82 -11.07
N ALA A 344 -9.34 8.17 -9.99
CA ALA A 344 -8.84 7.96 -8.63
C ALA A 344 -8.73 6.47 -8.30
N PHE A 345 -9.68 5.65 -8.77
CA PHE A 345 -9.66 4.21 -8.57
C PHE A 345 -8.48 3.54 -9.28
N TYR A 346 -8.29 3.79 -10.58
CA TYR A 346 -7.20 3.19 -11.35
C TYR A 346 -5.83 3.73 -10.93
N ALA A 347 -5.72 5.01 -10.55
CA ALA A 347 -4.48 5.55 -10.00
C ALA A 347 -4.07 4.80 -8.72
N HIS A 348 -5.03 4.53 -7.83
CA HIS A 348 -4.79 3.71 -6.63
C HIS A 348 -4.48 2.25 -6.98
N PHE A 349 -5.18 1.66 -7.94
CA PHE A 349 -4.97 0.27 -8.36
C PHE A 349 -3.57 0.04 -8.96
N TYR A 350 -3.06 0.96 -9.77
CA TYR A 350 -1.75 0.82 -10.39
C TYR A 350 -0.58 1.22 -9.48
N SER A 351 -0.82 1.90 -8.36
CA SER A 351 0.25 2.29 -7.42
C SER A 351 0.66 1.19 -6.45
N ARG A 352 0.08 -0.02 -6.57
CA ARG A 352 0.18 -1.11 -5.59
C ARG A 352 0.47 -2.46 -6.25
N PRO A 353 0.95 -3.45 -5.49
CA PRO A 353 1.06 -4.83 -5.95
C PRO A 353 -0.30 -5.44 -6.32
N LEU A 354 -0.29 -6.41 -7.24
CA LEU A 354 -1.51 -7.10 -7.69
C LEU A 354 -2.19 -7.95 -6.60
N ASP A 355 -1.46 -8.37 -5.56
CA ASP A 355 -1.89 -9.39 -4.59
C ASP A 355 -2.69 -8.91 -3.37
N ASP A 356 -3.10 -7.65 -3.39
CA ASP A 356 -3.95 -7.00 -2.39
C ASP A 356 -5.34 -6.71 -3.02
N ALA A 357 -6.41 -6.48 -2.23
CA ALA A 357 -7.73 -6.02 -2.76
C ALA A 357 -7.81 -4.50 -2.96
N GLY A 358 -8.20 -4.04 -4.16
CA GLY A 358 -8.00 -2.65 -4.61
C GLY A 358 -8.99 -1.59 -4.11
N PHE A 359 -10.07 -1.97 -3.42
CA PHE A 359 -11.22 -1.09 -3.20
C PHE A 359 -11.62 -0.86 -1.74
N GLU A 360 -10.96 -1.51 -0.79
CA GLU A 360 -11.29 -1.43 0.64
C GLU A 360 -11.25 0.01 1.19
N TYR A 361 -10.38 0.86 0.64
CA TYR A 361 -10.26 2.29 0.97
C TYR A 361 -11.51 3.13 0.64
N LEU A 362 -12.47 2.57 -0.10
CA LEU A 362 -13.75 3.22 -0.43
C LEU A 362 -14.87 2.92 0.57
N LYS A 363 -14.68 2.01 1.52
CA LYS A 363 -15.72 1.72 2.53
C LYS A 363 -15.98 2.91 3.45
N ILE A 364 -17.26 3.24 3.67
CA ILE A 364 -17.73 4.27 4.59
C ILE A 364 -17.61 3.71 6.02
N GLN A 365 -16.82 4.38 6.85
CA GLN A 365 -16.73 4.05 8.28
C GLN A 365 -17.98 4.56 9.00
N ASN A 366 -19.04 3.75 9.08
CA ASN A 366 -20.25 4.11 9.83
C ASN A 366 -20.09 3.81 11.33
N HIS A 367 -20.08 4.88 12.13
CA HIS A 367 -20.35 4.81 13.57
C HIS A 367 -21.84 4.52 13.82
N GLY A 368 -22.20 3.29 14.20
CA GLY A 368 -23.36 3.01 15.06
C GLY A 368 -24.56 2.23 14.47
N VAL A 369 -24.83 1.10 15.13
CA VAL A 369 -26.12 0.43 15.42
C VAL A 369 -26.93 -0.17 14.26
N GLY A 370 -26.98 -1.51 14.21
CA GLY A 370 -28.02 -2.27 13.49
C GLY A 370 -27.62 -3.73 13.24
N SER A 371 -28.20 -4.65 14.00
CA SER A 371 -27.97 -6.10 14.01
C SER A 371 -28.14 -6.81 12.67
N MET A 372 -27.25 -7.77 12.36
CA MET A 372 -27.64 -9.03 11.73
C MET A 372 -26.98 -10.19 12.49
N ASP A 373 -27.76 -10.78 13.40
CA ASP A 373 -27.57 -12.16 13.81
C ASP A 373 -28.05 -13.07 12.67
N GLY A 374 -27.24 -14.04 12.28
CA GLY A 374 -27.66 -15.06 11.31
C GLY A 374 -26.52 -15.92 10.77
N TYR A 375 -26.22 -17.00 11.51
CA TYR A 375 -25.33 -18.13 11.18
C TYR A 375 -23.82 -17.94 11.35
N THR A 376 -23.35 -18.12 12.60
CA THR A 376 -22.05 -18.77 12.86
C THR A 376 -22.18 -19.78 14.01
N ASN A 377 -22.32 -21.07 13.67
CA ASN A 377 -21.79 -22.20 14.44
C ASN A 377 -20.59 -22.69 13.61
N GLY A 378 -19.39 -23.01 14.08
CA GLY A 378 -18.79 -23.14 15.39
C GLY A 378 -17.51 -23.96 15.19
N SER A 379 -16.38 -23.48 15.73
CA SER A 379 -15.06 -24.12 15.95
C SER A 379 -14.01 -24.28 14.82
N GLN A 380 -12.93 -23.48 14.98
CA GLN A 380 -11.49 -23.66 14.65
C GLN A 380 -11.04 -23.79 13.18
N PHE A 381 -10.21 -22.91 12.58
CA PHE A 381 -9.53 -21.67 12.96
C PHE A 381 -9.36 -20.86 11.67
N ASP A 382 -10.26 -19.93 11.39
CA ASP A 382 -10.12 -18.93 10.34
C ASP A 382 -9.71 -17.61 11.02
N TYR A 383 -8.51 -17.12 10.75
CA TYR A 383 -7.99 -15.92 11.40
C TYR A 383 -8.46 -14.68 10.64
N ASP A 384 -9.58 -14.11 11.10
CA ASP A 384 -10.10 -12.84 10.60
C ASP A 384 -9.37 -11.67 11.26
N CYS A 385 -8.32 -11.17 10.58
CA CYS A 385 -7.51 -10.03 11.02
C CYS A 385 -8.36 -8.77 11.24
N ALA A 386 -9.33 -8.49 10.36
CA ALA A 386 -10.17 -7.31 10.45
C ALA A 386 -11.05 -7.36 11.71
N LYS A 387 -11.58 -8.55 12.04
CA LYS A 387 -12.33 -8.77 13.28
C LYS A 387 -11.45 -8.67 14.53
N GLU A 388 -10.23 -9.19 14.51
CA GLU A 388 -9.29 -9.03 15.64
C GLU A 388 -8.89 -7.56 15.84
N VAL A 389 -8.57 -6.84 14.75
CA VAL A 389 -8.29 -5.40 14.76
C VAL A 389 -9.46 -4.62 15.35
N LYS A 390 -10.67 -4.84 14.85
CA LYS A 390 -11.87 -4.16 15.35
C LYS A 390 -12.14 -4.50 16.81
N ALA A 391 -12.02 -5.77 17.20
CA ALA A 391 -12.23 -6.19 18.58
C ALA A 391 -11.22 -5.54 19.54
N PHE A 392 -9.93 -5.49 19.16
CA PHE A 392 -8.90 -4.79 19.90
C PHE A 392 -9.22 -3.30 20.04
N ASP A 393 -9.62 -2.67 18.95
CA ASP A 393 -9.92 -1.24 18.89
C ASP A 393 -11.17 -0.84 19.70
N ASP A 394 -12.22 -1.66 19.61
CA ASP A 394 -13.47 -1.50 20.36
C ASP A 394 -13.26 -1.55 21.87
N THR A 395 -12.17 -2.20 22.35
CA THR A 395 -11.82 -2.14 23.78
C THR A 395 -11.50 -0.72 24.23
N LYS A 396 -10.94 0.11 23.35
CA LYS A 396 -10.45 1.47 23.63
C LYS A 396 -9.43 1.54 24.78
N THR A 397 -8.82 0.40 25.11
CA THR A 397 -7.85 0.28 26.22
C THR A 397 -6.40 0.25 25.76
N GLY A 398 -6.18 0.03 24.47
CA GLY A 398 -4.86 -0.02 23.87
C GLY A 398 -4.04 -1.25 24.27
N VAL A 399 -2.76 -1.25 23.90
CA VAL A 399 -1.81 -2.33 24.21
C VAL A 399 -1.59 -2.43 25.72
N LYS A 400 -1.62 -1.31 26.44
CA LYS A 400 -1.61 -1.29 27.92
C LYS A 400 -2.74 -2.14 28.49
N GLY A 401 -3.96 -2.03 27.95
CA GLY A 401 -5.10 -2.83 28.39
C GLY A 401 -4.92 -4.33 28.16
N LEU A 402 -4.28 -4.73 27.06
CA LEU A 402 -3.91 -6.13 26.81
C LEU A 402 -2.92 -6.64 27.86
N VAL A 403 -1.91 -5.84 28.19
CA VAL A 403 -0.91 -6.17 29.20
C VAL A 403 -1.52 -6.28 30.58
N ASP A 404 -2.39 -5.33 30.96
CA ASP A 404 -3.10 -5.34 32.25
C ASP A 404 -4.04 -6.55 32.37
N SER A 405 -4.56 -7.07 31.25
CA SER A 405 -5.35 -8.30 31.19
C SER A 405 -4.53 -9.59 31.34
N GLY A 406 -3.19 -9.50 31.40
CA GLY A 406 -2.29 -10.63 31.61
C GLY A 406 -1.96 -11.42 30.34
N VAL A 407 -1.92 -10.75 29.17
CA VAL A 407 -1.60 -11.38 27.89
C VAL A 407 -0.24 -12.11 27.94
N LYS A 408 -0.22 -13.41 27.58
CA LYS A 408 0.98 -14.25 27.59
C LYS A 408 1.62 -14.44 26.21
N THR A 409 0.83 -14.28 25.16
CA THR A 409 1.22 -14.46 23.75
C THR A 409 0.74 -13.26 22.96
N LEU A 410 1.52 -12.78 22.00
CA LEU A 410 1.04 -11.66 21.18
C LEU A 410 -0.20 -12.05 20.37
N PRO A 411 -1.25 -11.19 20.36
CA PRO A 411 -2.30 -11.26 19.35
C PRO A 411 -1.69 -11.16 17.96
N LYS A 412 -2.30 -11.84 16.98
CA LYS A 412 -1.72 -11.99 15.65
C LYS A 412 -1.62 -10.64 14.91
N ILE A 413 -2.51 -9.69 15.19
CA ILE A 413 -2.44 -8.32 14.65
C ILE A 413 -1.11 -7.60 14.94
N PHE A 414 -0.34 -8.02 15.95
CA PHE A 414 0.97 -7.44 16.28
C PHE A 414 2.16 -8.26 15.78
N ILE A 415 1.92 -9.46 15.23
CA ILE A 415 2.99 -10.35 14.79
C ILE A 415 3.42 -9.94 13.37
N ARG A 416 4.68 -9.52 13.24
CA ARG A 416 5.28 -9.15 11.96
C ARG A 416 5.37 -10.36 11.03
N PRO A 417 5.20 -10.16 9.71
CA PRO A 417 5.42 -11.20 8.71
C PRO A 417 6.83 -11.81 8.82
N THR A 418 6.92 -13.12 8.60
CA THR A 418 8.18 -13.86 8.74
C THR A 418 9.31 -13.34 7.86
N HIS A 419 9.03 -12.80 6.66
CA HIS A 419 10.07 -12.24 5.79
C HIS A 419 10.73 -10.99 6.37
N GLU A 420 9.97 -10.09 7.00
CA GLU A 420 10.54 -8.92 7.71
C GLU A 420 11.44 -9.37 8.87
N LEU A 421 11.04 -10.45 9.56
CA LEU A 421 11.86 -11.05 10.62
C LEU A 421 13.15 -11.68 10.09
N LEU A 422 13.13 -12.24 8.87
CA LEU A 422 14.29 -12.90 8.24
C LEU A 422 15.27 -11.90 7.62
N GLU A 423 14.79 -10.80 7.04
CA GLU A 423 15.64 -9.72 6.51
C GLU A 423 16.53 -9.10 7.60
N GLU A 424 16.03 -9.03 8.84
CA GLU A 424 16.77 -8.50 10.00
C GLU A 424 17.95 -9.38 10.44
N LEU A 425 17.92 -10.69 10.15
CA LEU A 425 18.99 -11.62 10.57
C LEU A 425 20.28 -11.46 9.73
N ASN A 426 20.20 -10.79 8.58
CA ASN A 426 21.30 -10.66 7.62
C ASN A 426 22.06 -9.33 7.71
N ILE A 427 21.66 -8.41 8.59
CA ILE A 427 22.25 -7.07 8.68
C ILE A 427 23.36 -7.04 9.75
N PRO A 428 24.62 -6.76 9.38
CA PRO A 428 25.72 -6.68 10.34
C PRO A 428 25.48 -5.56 11.37
N CYS A 429 25.64 -5.88 12.65
CA CYS A 429 25.63 -4.88 13.72
C CYS A 429 27.02 -4.28 13.89
N VAL A 430 27.23 -3.07 13.37
CA VAL A 430 28.45 -2.28 13.61
C VAL A 430 28.16 -1.28 14.74
N LYS A 431 29.11 -1.12 15.66
CA LYS A 431 29.00 -0.15 16.77
C LYS A 431 29.27 1.28 16.28
N LEU A 432 28.37 1.80 15.47
CA LEU A 432 28.32 3.21 15.13
C LEU A 432 27.58 3.98 16.23
N GLN A 433 27.95 5.25 16.43
CA GLN A 433 27.27 6.13 17.38
C GLN A 433 26.75 7.36 16.66
N VAL A 434 25.46 7.65 16.87
CA VAL A 434 24.82 8.87 16.39
C VAL A 434 25.57 10.10 16.94
N PRO A 435 25.84 11.13 16.12
CA PRO A 435 26.53 12.34 16.55
C PRO A 435 25.89 12.97 17.79
N VAL A 436 26.72 13.51 18.68
CA VAL A 436 26.28 14.25 19.86
C VAL A 436 26.81 15.67 19.77
N ILE A 437 25.91 16.64 19.79
CA ILE A 437 26.21 18.07 19.65
C ILE A 437 26.01 18.72 21.03
N ASN A 438 27.05 19.36 21.53
CA ASN A 438 27.00 20.09 22.80
C ASN A 438 26.65 21.57 22.54
N LEU A 439 25.49 22.02 23.02
CA LEU A 439 25.01 23.40 22.88
C LEU A 439 25.48 24.33 24.03
N GLU A 440 26.37 23.86 24.89
CA GLU A 440 27.02 24.69 25.90
C GLU A 440 27.80 25.85 25.26
N GLU A 441 27.79 27.01 25.93
CA GLU A 441 28.44 28.24 25.48
C GLU A 441 28.02 28.70 24.06
N ILE A 442 26.80 28.41 23.61
CA ILE A 442 26.31 28.81 22.28
C ILE A 442 26.37 30.33 22.01
N HIS A 443 26.42 31.17 23.05
CA HIS A 443 26.60 32.61 22.90
C HIS A 443 28.04 33.03 22.56
N ASN A 444 29.02 32.13 22.67
CA ASN A 444 30.39 32.35 22.22
C ASN A 444 30.45 32.20 20.70
N LYS A 445 30.99 33.21 20.00
CA LYS A 445 31.03 33.27 18.53
C LYS A 445 31.80 32.11 17.89
N ASP A 446 32.92 31.71 18.47
CA ASP A 446 33.75 30.63 17.92
C ASP A 446 33.05 29.29 18.12
N ARG A 447 32.49 29.06 19.32
CA ARG A 447 31.71 27.86 19.61
C ARG A 447 30.44 27.77 18.77
N TYR A 448 29.75 28.89 18.53
CA TYR A 448 28.59 28.95 17.66
C TYR A 448 28.93 28.48 16.24
N ALA A 449 30.05 28.96 15.67
CA ALA A 449 30.49 28.54 14.34
C ALA A 449 30.87 27.05 14.28
N GLU A 450 31.42 26.48 15.36
CA GLU A 450 31.65 25.03 15.47
C GLU A 450 30.33 24.24 15.53
N ILE A 451 29.38 24.67 16.36
CA ILE A 451 28.05 24.05 16.48
C ILE A 451 27.36 24.04 15.11
N VAL A 452 27.39 25.13 14.35
CA VAL A 452 26.81 25.19 13.00
C VAL A 452 27.43 24.12 12.08
N LYS A 453 28.75 23.91 12.13
CA LYS A 453 29.43 22.85 11.35
C LYS A 453 29.06 21.44 11.83
N GLU A 454 28.98 21.23 13.14
CA GLU A 454 28.53 19.96 13.73
C GLU A 454 27.10 19.62 13.28
N VAL A 455 26.19 20.60 13.31
CA VAL A 455 24.79 20.48 12.86
C VAL A 455 24.72 20.18 11.37
N LEU A 456 25.49 20.89 10.52
CA LEU A 456 25.55 20.62 9.09
C LEU A 456 25.97 19.16 8.83
N ASN A 457 27.11 18.75 9.39
CA ASN A 457 27.67 17.43 9.16
C ASN A 457 26.73 16.32 9.65
N ALA A 458 26.08 16.51 10.80
CA ALA A 458 25.09 15.55 11.29
C ALA A 458 23.84 15.49 10.40
N SER A 459 23.31 16.64 9.98
CA SER A 459 22.06 16.71 9.19
C SER A 459 22.25 16.19 7.76
N GLU A 460 23.43 16.40 7.16
CA GLU A 460 23.77 15.97 5.80
C GLU A 460 24.19 14.49 5.72
N LYS A 461 24.93 13.98 6.71
CA LYS A 461 25.44 12.58 6.67
C LYS A 461 24.56 11.59 7.41
N TRP A 462 23.97 12.01 8.54
CA TRP A 462 23.23 11.12 9.42
C TRP A 462 21.73 11.35 9.39
N GLY A 463 21.28 12.59 9.13
CA GLY A 463 19.88 12.97 9.30
C GLY A 463 19.38 12.93 10.76
N PHE A 464 20.25 12.55 11.69
CA PHE A 464 19.98 12.32 13.11
C PHE A 464 21.17 12.78 13.96
N PHE A 465 20.89 13.39 15.11
CA PHE A 465 21.88 13.70 16.14
C PHE A 465 21.24 13.81 17.52
N GLN A 466 22.04 13.70 18.56
CA GLN A 466 21.64 14.05 19.93
C GLN A 466 22.14 15.45 20.27
N VAL A 467 21.33 16.23 20.98
CA VAL A 467 21.75 17.51 21.57
C VAL A 467 21.83 17.36 23.09
N ILE A 468 22.89 17.92 23.69
CA ILE A 468 23.06 18.04 25.13
C ILE A 468 23.29 19.51 25.51
N ASN A 469 23.08 19.85 26.79
CA ASN A 469 23.19 21.22 27.29
C ASN A 469 22.31 22.23 26.50
N HIS A 470 21.16 21.76 26.00
CA HIS A 470 20.21 22.52 25.19
C HIS A 470 19.32 23.49 26.00
N GLY A 471 19.61 23.71 27.29
CA GLY A 471 18.93 24.69 28.14
C GLY A 471 17.59 24.28 28.74
N ILE A 472 17.02 23.12 28.38
CA ILE A 472 15.79 22.61 29.00
C ILE A 472 16.15 21.91 30.32
N PRO A 473 15.54 22.25 31.46
CA PRO A 473 15.88 21.66 32.76
C PRO A 473 15.67 20.14 32.79
N LEU A 474 16.66 19.40 33.30
CA LEU A 474 16.58 17.94 33.45
C LEU A 474 15.36 17.49 34.28
N ASP A 475 15.02 18.24 35.32
CA ASP A 475 13.83 17.98 36.14
C ASP A 475 12.53 18.05 35.32
N LEU A 476 12.43 18.99 34.37
CA LEU A 476 11.27 19.10 33.47
C LEU A 476 11.21 17.90 32.50
N LEU A 477 12.34 17.47 31.93
CA LEU A 477 12.39 16.28 31.08
C LEU A 477 11.92 15.02 31.83
N ASN A 478 12.39 14.84 33.07
CA ASN A 478 11.99 13.73 33.92
C ASN A 478 10.50 13.79 34.27
N LYS A 479 10.00 14.98 34.65
CA LYS A 479 8.56 15.19 34.90
C LYS A 479 7.73 14.91 33.65
N MET A 480 8.21 15.25 32.46
CA MET A 480 7.51 14.99 31.20
C MET A 480 7.37 13.49 30.94
N VAL A 481 8.47 12.73 31.05
CA VAL A 481 8.44 11.26 30.96
C VAL A 481 7.47 10.66 31.98
N GLN A 482 7.51 11.14 33.23
CA GLN A 482 6.59 10.68 34.28
C GLN A 482 5.14 11.09 34.01
N GLY A 483 4.88 12.29 33.50
CA GLY A 483 3.53 12.75 33.18
C GLY A 483 2.86 11.91 32.10
N VAL A 484 3.60 11.56 31.04
CA VAL A 484 3.12 10.66 29.98
C VAL A 484 2.90 9.25 30.52
N ARG A 485 3.79 8.76 31.39
CA ARG A 485 3.63 7.47 32.07
C ARG A 485 2.36 7.46 32.92
N LEU A 486 2.20 8.44 33.80
CA LEU A 486 1.04 8.59 34.68
C LEU A 486 -0.25 8.62 33.86
N PHE A 487 -0.29 9.37 32.77
CA PHE A 487 -1.46 9.39 31.88
C PHE A 487 -1.86 7.98 31.42
N HIS A 488 -0.91 7.19 30.90
CA HIS A 488 -1.16 5.86 30.35
C HIS A 488 -1.43 4.79 31.43
N GLU A 489 -0.94 5.00 32.65
CA GLU A 489 -1.14 4.11 33.81
C GLU A 489 -2.42 4.43 34.61
N GLN A 490 -3.17 5.47 34.24
CA GLN A 490 -4.51 5.71 34.79
C GLN A 490 -5.50 4.59 34.49
N ASP A 491 -6.59 4.57 35.26
CA ASP A 491 -7.76 3.75 35.03
C ASP A 491 -8.24 3.85 33.56
N ALA A 492 -8.53 2.69 32.97
CA ALA A 492 -8.93 2.60 31.57
C ALA A 492 -10.20 3.41 31.28
N GLU A 493 -11.16 3.50 32.20
CA GLU A 493 -12.40 4.25 32.02
C GLU A 493 -12.17 5.76 31.95
N VAL A 494 -11.09 6.27 32.54
CA VAL A 494 -10.69 7.68 32.39
C VAL A 494 -10.15 7.91 30.98
N LYS A 495 -9.22 7.06 30.52
CA LYS A 495 -8.59 7.18 29.20
C LYS A 495 -9.58 6.96 28.05
N LYS A 496 -10.54 6.03 28.20
CA LYS A 496 -11.59 5.75 27.21
C LYS A 496 -12.42 6.97 26.82
N LYS A 497 -12.60 7.94 27.74
CA LYS A 497 -13.30 9.20 27.46
C LYS A 497 -12.55 10.09 26.46
N MET A 498 -11.23 9.94 26.38
CA MET A 498 -10.35 10.66 25.46
C MET A 498 -10.03 9.85 24.21
N TYR A 499 -10.48 8.59 24.15
CA TYR A 499 -10.25 7.73 23.01
C TYR A 499 -11.00 8.26 21.78
N THR A 500 -10.29 8.42 20.66
CA THR A 500 -10.88 8.91 19.41
C THR A 500 -10.01 8.55 18.22
N ARG A 501 -10.64 8.21 17.10
CA ARG A 501 -10.00 8.11 15.78
C ARG A 501 -10.30 9.31 14.88
N ASP A 502 -11.14 10.24 15.34
CA ASP A 502 -11.39 11.49 14.64
C ASP A 502 -10.14 12.36 14.64
N ARG A 503 -9.52 12.46 13.47
CA ARG A 503 -8.28 13.20 13.25
C ARG A 503 -8.47 14.72 13.30
N ASN A 504 -9.69 15.24 13.36
CA ASN A 504 -9.94 16.68 13.44
C ASN A 504 -9.84 17.24 14.86
N LYS A 505 -9.73 16.39 15.89
CA LYS A 505 -9.55 16.84 17.27
C LYS A 505 -8.11 17.27 17.56
N GLN A 506 -7.95 18.20 18.50
CA GLN A 506 -6.63 18.62 19.00
C GLN A 506 -5.96 17.54 19.86
N LEU A 507 -6.74 16.83 20.68
CA LEU A 507 -6.27 15.72 21.50
C LEU A 507 -6.80 14.39 20.99
N LEU A 508 -5.91 13.41 20.84
CA LEU A 508 -6.28 12.05 20.46
C LEU A 508 -5.58 11.04 21.36
N TYR A 509 -6.34 10.14 21.98
CA TYR A 509 -5.79 8.93 22.58
C TYR A 509 -6.19 7.71 21.74
N GLN A 510 -5.21 6.94 21.28
CA GLN A 510 -5.41 5.70 20.53
C GLN A 510 -4.15 4.84 20.58
N SER A 511 -4.22 3.58 20.14
CA SER A 511 -3.02 2.74 20.05
C SER A 511 -2.19 3.09 18.81
N ASN A 512 -2.71 2.74 17.63
CA ASN A 512 -2.11 2.98 16.33
C ASN A 512 -3.03 3.89 15.49
N TYR A 513 -2.49 4.91 14.84
CA TYR A 513 -3.30 5.81 14.00
C TYR A 513 -3.70 5.16 12.66
N ASP A 514 -2.85 4.24 12.21
CA ASP A 514 -2.87 3.45 10.98
C ASP A 514 -3.41 2.03 11.19
N LEU A 515 -4.04 1.76 12.35
CA LEU A 515 -4.43 0.40 12.77
C LEU A 515 -5.21 -0.39 11.72
N TYR A 516 -6.07 0.28 10.94
CA TYR A 516 -6.94 -0.36 9.95
C TYR A 516 -6.33 -0.43 8.54
N THR A 517 -5.21 0.26 8.31
CA THR A 517 -4.54 0.30 7.00
C THR A 517 -3.22 -0.44 7.01
N SER A 518 -2.61 -0.59 8.19
CA SER A 518 -1.31 -1.24 8.34
C SER A 518 -1.45 -2.75 8.39
N ARG A 519 -0.52 -3.44 7.72
CA ARG A 519 -0.43 -4.90 7.70
C ARG A 519 -0.23 -5.52 9.08
N THR A 520 0.51 -4.81 9.94
CA THR A 520 0.83 -5.20 11.31
C THR A 520 0.68 -3.98 12.22
N ALA A 521 -0.01 -4.14 13.35
CA ALA A 521 -0.12 -3.13 14.38
C ALA A 521 1.18 -3.03 15.19
N ASN A 522 1.52 -1.83 15.64
CA ASN A 522 2.68 -1.62 16.50
C ASN A 522 2.33 -1.79 17.99
N TRP A 523 3.28 -2.34 18.76
CA TRP A 523 3.14 -2.58 20.20
C TRP A 523 3.31 -1.30 21.03
N ARG A 524 2.35 -0.37 20.90
CA ARG A 524 2.36 0.92 21.60
C ARG A 524 0.96 1.50 21.83
N ASP A 525 0.90 2.44 22.76
CA ASP A 525 -0.19 3.39 22.94
C ASP A 525 0.28 4.83 22.71
N THR A 526 -0.63 5.69 22.29
CA THR A 526 -0.32 7.01 21.77
C THR A 526 -1.30 8.07 22.27
N LEU A 527 -0.76 9.11 22.89
CA LEU A 527 -1.47 10.37 23.16
C LEU A 527 -0.92 11.47 22.26
N THR A 528 -1.71 11.92 21.29
CA THR A 528 -1.34 12.96 20.33
C THR A 528 -1.98 14.30 20.68
N VAL A 529 -1.19 15.37 20.60
CA VAL A 529 -1.62 16.77 20.63
C VAL A 529 -1.26 17.39 19.27
N ASP A 530 -2.24 17.80 18.47
CA ASP A 530 -2.04 18.35 17.12
C ASP A 530 -2.57 19.80 17.00
N THR A 531 -1.65 20.73 16.77
CA THR A 531 -1.97 22.16 16.53
C THR A 531 -1.97 22.53 15.05
N SER A 532 -1.48 21.65 14.16
CA SER A 532 -1.30 21.91 12.73
C SER A 532 -2.62 22.19 11.99
N LYS A 533 -3.74 21.76 12.56
CA LYS A 533 -5.11 21.94 12.03
C LYS A 533 -5.87 23.11 12.63
N HIS A 534 -5.37 23.70 13.72
CA HIS A 534 -6.10 24.68 14.54
C HIS A 534 -5.30 25.96 14.70
N SER A 535 -4.87 26.54 13.59
CA SER A 535 -4.11 27.80 13.53
C SER A 535 -2.87 27.88 14.46
N GLY A 536 -2.33 26.73 14.89
CA GLY A 536 -1.18 26.65 15.79
C GLY A 536 -1.51 26.91 17.27
N HIS A 537 -2.79 27.10 17.63
CA HIS A 537 -3.21 27.34 19.01
C HIS A 537 -3.69 26.05 19.68
N LEU A 538 -3.17 25.77 20.87
CA LEU A 538 -3.65 24.72 21.77
C LEU A 538 -4.56 25.30 22.86
N ASP A 539 -5.76 24.76 23.07
CA ASP A 539 -6.56 25.04 24.27
C ASP A 539 -6.05 24.15 25.44
N PRO A 540 -5.51 24.73 26.52
CA PRO A 540 -5.05 23.98 27.69
C PRO A 540 -6.09 23.04 28.30
N LYS A 541 -7.39 23.37 28.17
CA LYS A 541 -8.48 22.57 28.75
C LYS A 541 -8.68 21.24 28.04
N GLU A 542 -8.27 21.14 26.78
CA GLU A 542 -8.32 19.89 26.02
C GLU A 542 -7.29 18.87 26.52
N LEU A 543 -6.23 19.30 27.20
CA LEU A 543 -5.18 18.40 27.71
C LEU A 543 -5.65 17.61 28.96
N PRO A 544 -5.15 16.37 29.14
CA PRO A 544 -5.48 15.57 30.32
C PRO A 544 -4.98 16.22 31.60
N GLU A 545 -5.87 16.39 32.58
CA GLU A 545 -5.58 17.11 33.83
C GLU A 545 -4.34 16.59 34.56
N ILE A 546 -4.14 15.27 34.59
CA ILE A 546 -3.02 14.62 35.29
C ILE A 546 -1.63 15.03 34.78
N CYS A 547 -1.51 15.45 33.52
CA CYS A 547 -0.24 15.82 32.90
C CYS A 547 -0.27 17.17 32.20
N ARG A 548 -1.38 17.91 32.28
CA ARG A 548 -1.61 19.18 31.56
C ARG A 548 -0.46 20.17 31.74
N ASP A 549 -0.10 20.49 32.98
CA ASP A 549 0.86 21.55 33.27
C ASP A 549 2.26 21.18 32.75
N VAL A 550 2.68 19.93 32.96
CA VAL A 550 4.00 19.46 32.47
C VAL A 550 4.06 19.36 30.95
N LEU A 551 2.97 18.96 30.28
CA LEU A 551 2.89 18.98 28.81
C LEU A 551 3.11 20.39 28.29
N LEU A 552 2.40 21.39 28.85
CA LEU A 552 2.50 22.79 28.43
C LEU A 552 3.89 23.37 28.68
N ASP A 553 4.44 23.16 29.88
CA ASP A 553 5.77 23.64 30.23
C ASP A 553 6.84 23.05 29.31
N TYR A 554 6.77 21.74 29.04
CA TYR A 554 7.69 21.06 28.14
C TYR A 554 7.56 21.57 26.69
N TYR A 555 6.34 21.63 26.14
CA TYR A 555 6.13 22.11 24.76
C TYR A 555 6.63 23.54 24.55
N ASN A 556 6.43 24.42 25.53
CA ASN A 556 6.95 25.79 25.47
C ASN A 556 8.49 25.85 25.42
N GLN A 557 9.18 24.95 26.13
CA GLN A 557 10.64 24.88 26.10
C GLN A 557 11.15 24.25 24.80
N VAL A 558 10.48 23.21 24.29
CA VAL A 558 10.82 22.59 23.01
C VAL A 558 10.61 23.55 21.85
N LEU A 559 9.57 24.39 21.87
CA LEU A 559 9.36 25.43 20.85
C LEU A 559 10.53 26.42 20.80
N LYS A 560 11.04 26.87 21.95
CA LYS A 560 12.24 27.74 22.01
C LYS A 560 13.48 27.05 21.46
N LEU A 561 13.69 25.78 21.79
CA LEU A 561 14.78 24.98 21.24
C LEU A 561 14.62 24.78 19.73
N SER A 562 13.39 24.60 19.26
CA SER A 562 13.09 24.42 17.84
C SER A 562 13.44 25.65 17.02
N ASP A 563 13.18 26.85 17.54
CA ASP A 563 13.57 28.11 16.92
C ASP A 563 15.09 28.21 16.76
N LEU A 564 15.84 27.85 17.81
CA LEU A 564 17.31 27.81 17.77
C LEU A 564 17.83 26.77 16.77
N LEU A 565 17.23 25.58 16.72
CA LEU A 565 17.66 24.54 15.78
C LEU A 565 17.40 24.93 14.33
N LEU A 566 16.26 25.57 14.02
CA LEU A 566 15.98 26.11 12.69
C LEU A 566 16.94 27.25 12.31
N GLU A 567 17.39 28.05 13.27
CA GLU A 567 18.41 29.07 13.06
C GLU A 567 19.75 28.43 12.67
N LEU A 568 20.23 27.47 13.47
CA LEU A 568 21.46 26.74 13.20
C LEU A 568 21.42 26.02 11.85
N LEU A 569 20.29 25.39 11.50
CA LEU A 569 20.09 24.71 10.22
C LEU A 569 20.08 25.68 9.04
N SER A 570 19.50 26.88 9.18
CA SER A 570 19.51 27.90 8.13
C SER A 570 20.95 28.34 7.81
N ILE A 571 21.72 28.67 8.85
CA ILE A 571 23.12 29.11 8.69
C ILE A 571 24.01 27.97 8.17
N ALA A 572 23.75 26.74 8.62
CA ALA A 572 24.50 25.55 8.20
C ALA A 572 24.51 25.36 6.67
N ILE A 573 23.42 25.72 5.99
CA ILE A 573 23.31 25.62 4.52
C ILE A 573 23.52 26.96 3.81
N GLY A 574 24.08 27.96 4.51
CA GLY A 574 24.48 29.24 3.93
C GLY A 574 23.34 30.26 3.76
N LEU A 575 22.22 30.08 4.46
CA LEU A 575 21.09 31.00 4.45
C LEU A 575 21.17 31.99 5.62
N GLU A 576 20.35 33.05 5.53
CA GLU A 576 20.15 33.98 6.65
C GLU A 576 19.58 33.26 7.88
N PRO A 577 19.94 33.66 9.12
CA PRO A 577 19.59 32.94 10.34
C PRO A 577 18.10 32.60 10.51
N ASN A 578 17.19 33.47 10.06
CA ASN A 578 15.75 33.25 10.22
C ASN A 578 15.07 32.60 9.01
N HIS A 579 15.81 32.18 7.97
CA HIS A 579 15.21 31.76 6.70
C HIS A 579 14.16 30.66 6.85
N LEU A 580 14.48 29.54 7.54
CA LEU A 580 13.51 28.45 7.75
C LEU A 580 12.32 28.87 8.63
N LYS A 581 12.52 29.82 9.55
CA LYS A 581 11.44 30.38 10.38
C LYS A 581 10.51 31.26 9.56
N ASP A 582 11.06 32.07 8.66
CA ASP A 582 10.31 32.90 7.70
C ASP A 582 9.60 32.03 6.65
N MET A 583 10.07 30.80 6.43
CA MET A 583 9.36 29.75 5.71
C MET A 583 8.17 29.13 6.47
N GLU A 584 7.89 29.59 7.69
CA GLU A 584 6.79 29.12 8.55
C GLU A 584 6.96 27.67 9.05
N CYS A 585 8.19 27.12 9.07
CA CYS A 585 8.44 25.74 9.49
C CYS A 585 8.01 25.44 10.94
N ASN A 586 7.93 26.46 11.81
CA ASN A 586 7.53 26.33 13.22
C ASN A 586 6.07 26.75 13.50
N LYS A 587 5.27 27.13 12.49
CA LYS A 587 3.92 27.71 12.70
C LYS A 587 2.84 26.70 13.05
N GLY A 588 3.14 25.41 13.01
CA GLY A 588 2.26 24.34 13.48
C GLY A 588 3.07 23.11 13.87
N TRP A 589 2.64 22.45 14.94
CA TRP A 589 3.38 21.32 15.52
C TRP A 589 2.44 20.23 16.02
N THR A 590 2.98 19.01 16.08
CA THR A 590 2.30 17.84 16.66
C THR A 590 3.21 17.23 17.71
N ALA A 591 2.69 16.95 18.91
CA ALA A 591 3.40 16.19 19.93
C ALA A 591 2.76 14.80 20.08
N VAL A 592 3.57 13.75 19.94
CA VAL A 592 3.16 12.36 20.05
C VAL A 592 3.82 11.74 21.27
N ASN A 593 3.01 11.50 22.29
CA ASN A 593 3.43 10.98 23.59
C ASN A 593 3.20 9.47 23.60
N LEU A 594 4.29 8.71 23.52
CA LEU A 594 4.31 7.30 23.19
C LEU A 594 4.58 6.46 24.46
N TYR A 595 3.80 5.41 24.63
CA TYR A 595 3.93 4.44 25.69
C TYR A 595 4.09 3.05 25.09
N TYR A 596 5.22 2.40 25.39
CA TYR A 596 5.54 1.05 24.92
C TYR A 596 5.53 0.10 26.11
N PRO A 597 4.45 -0.68 26.31
CA PRO A 597 4.41 -1.66 27.38
C PRO A 597 5.48 -2.75 27.20
N ALA A 598 5.79 -3.47 28.28
CA ALA A 598 6.58 -4.70 28.19
C ALA A 598 5.90 -5.69 27.22
N CYS A 599 6.70 -6.31 26.35
CA CYS A 599 6.24 -7.23 25.33
C CYS A 599 6.62 -8.68 25.67
N PRO A 600 5.69 -9.66 25.58
CA PRO A 600 5.98 -11.06 25.90
C PRO A 600 6.86 -11.78 24.85
N ALA A 601 6.86 -11.32 23.60
CA ALA A 601 7.73 -11.83 22.53
C ALA A 601 8.17 -10.67 21.61
N PRO A 602 9.08 -9.79 22.08
CA PRO A 602 9.50 -8.60 21.34
C PRO A 602 10.17 -8.91 20.00
N GLU A 603 10.73 -10.11 19.84
CA GLU A 603 11.29 -10.57 18.56
C GLU A 603 10.23 -10.64 17.43
N LEU A 604 8.95 -10.79 17.78
CA LEU A 604 7.85 -10.94 16.80
C LEU A 604 7.14 -9.63 16.44
N THR A 605 7.41 -8.51 17.11
CA THR A 605 6.70 -7.23 16.91
C THR A 605 7.68 -6.05 16.91
N GLN A 606 7.21 -4.86 16.55
CA GLN A 606 7.92 -3.61 16.78
C GLN A 606 7.11 -2.66 17.66
N GLY A 607 7.80 -1.74 18.33
CA GLY A 607 7.18 -0.61 19.00
C GLY A 607 6.72 0.44 17.99
N ILE A 608 7.50 0.68 16.93
CA ILE A 608 7.11 1.41 15.71
C ILE A 608 7.85 0.79 14.52
N SER A 609 7.12 0.52 13.44
CA SER A 609 7.64 0.07 12.15
C SER A 609 8.67 1.01 11.53
N LYS A 610 9.46 0.50 10.60
CA LYS A 610 10.35 1.30 9.75
C LYS A 610 9.55 2.43 9.07
N HIS A 611 10.01 3.67 9.20
CA HIS A 611 9.43 4.85 8.53
C HIS A 611 10.42 6.02 8.49
N SER A 612 10.11 7.05 7.70
CA SER A 612 10.71 8.38 7.82
C SER A 612 9.66 9.39 8.31
N ASP A 613 10.12 10.51 8.87
CA ASP A 613 9.21 11.50 9.43
C ASP A 613 8.68 12.46 8.36
N SER A 614 7.37 12.68 8.34
CA SER A 614 6.73 13.64 7.44
C SER A 614 6.88 15.11 7.86
N SER A 615 7.74 15.43 8.82
CA SER A 615 7.90 16.77 9.40
C SER A 615 8.97 17.59 8.67
N PHE A 616 9.15 18.85 9.09
CA PHE A 616 10.40 19.58 8.83
C PHE A 616 11.50 19.05 9.76
N LEU A 617 11.21 19.02 11.05
CA LEU A 617 12.15 18.63 12.09
C LEU A 617 11.40 17.92 13.21
N THR A 618 12.03 16.90 13.78
CA THR A 618 11.51 16.20 14.94
C THR A 618 12.50 16.35 16.11
N ILE A 619 11.97 16.63 17.29
CA ILE A 619 12.72 16.68 18.56
C ILE A 619 12.11 15.62 19.49
N LEU A 620 12.92 14.66 19.90
CA LEU A 620 12.49 13.46 20.59
C LEU A 620 13.14 13.36 21.98
N LEU A 621 12.29 13.37 23.00
CA LEU A 621 12.66 12.98 24.36
C LEU A 621 12.45 11.47 24.53
N GLN A 622 13.44 10.79 25.11
CA GLN A 622 13.41 9.37 25.40
C GLN A 622 13.68 9.12 26.88
N ASP A 623 13.13 8.05 27.42
CA ASP A 623 13.62 7.50 28.68
C ASP A 623 14.97 6.78 28.52
N GLN A 624 15.41 6.07 29.56
CA GLN A 624 16.71 5.39 29.58
C GLN A 624 16.65 3.92 29.14
N ILE A 625 15.52 3.43 28.61
CA ILE A 625 15.38 2.03 28.15
C ILE A 625 15.96 1.85 26.74
N GLY A 626 15.95 2.89 25.91
CA GLY A 626 16.45 2.82 24.53
C GLY A 626 15.50 2.09 23.59
N GLY A 627 15.98 1.64 22.43
CA GLY A 627 15.18 0.89 21.44
C GLY A 627 14.86 1.66 20.16
N LEU A 628 15.20 2.95 20.06
CA LEU A 628 15.23 3.66 18.77
C LEU A 628 16.42 3.16 17.94
N GLN A 629 16.16 2.84 16.68
CA GLN A 629 17.15 2.45 15.69
C GLN A 629 17.00 3.31 14.44
N ILE A 630 18.12 3.73 13.86
CA ILE A 630 18.15 4.49 12.61
C ILE A 630 18.88 3.70 11.53
N LEU A 631 18.48 3.83 10.27
CA LEU A 631 19.11 3.17 9.14
C LEU A 631 20.20 4.09 8.57
N HIS A 632 21.46 3.78 8.82
CA HIS A 632 22.61 4.54 8.32
C HIS A 632 23.53 3.61 7.55
N GLU A 633 23.90 3.99 6.32
CA GLU A 633 24.75 3.16 5.42
C GLU A 633 24.22 1.71 5.28
N ASN A 634 22.91 1.56 5.10
CA ASN A 634 22.19 0.28 5.02
C ASN A 634 22.31 -0.61 6.28
N GLN A 635 22.63 -0.02 7.43
CA GLN A 635 22.73 -0.71 8.72
C GLN A 635 21.85 -0.07 9.78
N TRP A 636 21.25 -0.89 10.64
CA TRP A 636 20.50 -0.41 11.80
C TRP A 636 21.45 -0.04 12.93
N VAL A 637 21.45 1.24 13.32
CA VAL A 637 22.27 1.80 14.39
C VAL A 637 21.38 2.13 15.59
N ASP A 638 21.70 1.56 16.76
CA ASP A 638 20.99 1.87 18.00
C ASP A 638 21.31 3.31 18.48
N VAL A 639 20.27 4.07 18.77
CA VAL A 639 20.40 5.38 19.42
C VAL A 639 20.43 5.17 20.93
N GLN A 640 21.62 5.16 21.50
CA GLN A 640 21.80 5.00 22.95
C GLN A 640 21.32 6.25 23.70
N PRO A 641 20.34 6.14 24.61
CA PRO A 641 19.87 7.28 25.38
C PRO A 641 20.98 7.85 26.25
N LYS A 642 21.08 9.18 26.27
CA LYS A 642 21.96 9.91 27.19
C LYS A 642 21.09 10.69 28.18
N PRO A 643 21.41 10.67 29.49
CA PRO A 643 20.69 11.46 30.47
C PRO A 643 20.66 12.94 30.09
N GLY A 644 19.46 13.50 29.99
CA GLY A 644 19.26 14.91 29.63
C GLY A 644 19.54 15.26 28.17
N ALA A 645 19.69 14.28 27.27
CA ALA A 645 19.80 14.54 25.85
C ALA A 645 18.44 14.48 25.15
N LEU A 646 18.32 15.22 24.04
CA LEU A 646 17.21 15.11 23.10
C LEU A 646 17.74 14.62 21.76
N VAL A 647 17.01 13.73 21.09
CA VAL A 647 17.32 13.31 19.73
C VAL A 647 16.66 14.28 18.77
N VAL A 648 17.37 14.71 17.73
CA VAL A 648 16.86 15.57 16.66
C VAL A 648 17.02 14.81 15.35
N ASN A 649 15.98 14.83 14.52
CA ASN A 649 16.07 14.29 13.17
C ASN A 649 15.37 15.15 12.13
N ILE A 650 15.90 15.07 10.92
CA ILE A 650 15.38 15.73 9.73
C ILE A 650 14.20 14.92 9.20
N GLY A 651 13.12 15.63 8.84
CA GLY A 651 11.97 15.02 8.17
C GLY A 651 11.97 15.27 6.66
N ASP A 652 11.08 14.56 5.98
CA ASP A 652 10.92 14.53 4.53
C ASP A 652 10.73 15.93 3.93
N ILE A 653 9.96 16.80 4.61
CA ILE A 653 9.69 18.16 4.12
C ILE A 653 10.98 18.99 4.10
N LEU A 654 11.79 18.88 5.16
CA LEU A 654 13.05 19.63 5.24
C LEU A 654 14.09 19.10 4.25
N GLN A 655 14.14 17.79 4.00
CA GLN A 655 14.95 17.23 2.91
C GLN A 655 14.56 17.84 1.56
N MET A 656 13.25 17.86 1.22
CA MET A 656 12.79 18.38 -0.06
C MET A 656 13.12 19.86 -0.25
N ILE A 657 12.83 20.73 0.74
CA ILE A 657 13.11 22.17 0.59
C ILE A 657 14.61 22.47 0.61
N SER A 658 15.42 21.65 1.27
CA SER A 658 16.88 21.77 1.24
C SER A 658 17.51 21.21 -0.04
N ASN A 659 16.70 20.71 -0.99
CA ASN A 659 17.15 20.06 -2.22
C ASN A 659 18.14 18.92 -1.97
N ASP A 660 17.78 17.98 -1.10
CA ASP A 660 18.61 16.83 -0.68
C ASP A 660 19.87 17.17 0.12
N LYS A 661 20.08 18.43 0.51
CA LYS A 661 21.22 18.82 1.34
C LYS A 661 21.15 18.23 2.75
N PHE A 662 19.95 18.14 3.31
CA PHE A 662 19.69 17.39 4.53
C PHE A 662 19.01 16.04 4.20
N LYS A 663 19.21 15.03 5.05
CA LYS A 663 18.69 13.67 4.83
C LYS A 663 17.62 13.31 5.84
N SER A 664 16.42 13.03 5.37
CA SER A 664 15.40 12.29 6.10
C SER A 664 15.75 10.80 6.06
N VAL A 665 15.76 10.15 7.23
CA VAL A 665 16.33 8.81 7.39
C VAL A 665 15.32 7.85 7.98
N TYR A 666 15.29 6.63 7.43
CA TYR A 666 14.47 5.55 7.97
C TYR A 666 14.88 5.23 9.40
N HIS A 667 13.90 5.13 10.27
CA HIS A 667 14.09 4.76 11.66
C HIS A 667 12.94 3.87 12.14
N ARG A 668 13.15 3.17 13.25
CA ARG A 668 12.18 2.25 13.85
C ARG A 668 12.36 2.19 15.36
N VAL A 669 11.37 1.62 16.07
CA VAL A 669 11.46 1.39 17.51
C VAL A 669 11.26 -0.09 17.80
N SER A 670 12.25 -0.72 18.42
CA SER A 670 12.19 -2.11 18.86
C SER A 670 11.22 -2.28 20.04
N ALA A 671 10.48 -3.39 20.07
CA ALA A 671 9.76 -3.80 21.27
C ALA A 671 10.74 -4.39 22.30
N ASN A 672 10.39 -4.37 23.58
CA ASN A 672 11.28 -4.83 24.64
C ASN A 672 10.52 -5.67 25.69
N ARG A 673 11.19 -6.66 26.31
CA ARG A 673 10.68 -7.41 27.46
C ARG A 673 10.60 -6.55 28.72
N ILE A 674 11.40 -5.49 28.78
CA ILE A 674 11.43 -4.52 29.88
C ILE A 674 10.65 -3.28 29.46
N GLY A 675 9.73 -2.83 30.31
CA GLY A 675 8.93 -1.64 30.09
C GLY A 675 8.21 -1.16 31.36
N PRO A 676 7.39 -0.10 31.25
CA PRO A 676 7.10 0.61 30.02
C PRO A 676 8.25 1.52 29.56
N ARG A 677 8.51 1.55 28.25
CA ARG A 677 9.32 2.60 27.63
C ARG A 677 8.44 3.80 27.31
N ILE A 678 8.95 5.00 27.54
CA ILE A 678 8.29 6.28 27.23
C ILE A 678 9.13 7.09 26.25
N SER A 679 8.48 7.71 25.27
CA SER A 679 9.11 8.75 24.48
C SER A 679 8.12 9.82 24.05
N VAL A 680 8.60 11.05 23.86
CA VAL A 680 7.80 12.18 23.36
C VAL A 680 8.44 12.73 22.10
N ALA A 681 7.80 12.48 20.96
CA ALA A 681 8.22 13.03 19.68
C ALA A 681 7.48 14.35 19.40
N PHE A 682 8.21 15.43 19.19
CA PHE A 682 7.68 16.75 18.87
C PHE A 682 8.02 17.11 17.43
N PHE A 683 7.02 17.13 16.57
CA PHE A 683 7.14 17.33 15.13
C PHE A 683 6.80 18.78 14.75
N LEU A 684 7.73 19.45 14.08
CA LEU A 684 7.45 20.70 13.37
C LEU A 684 6.81 20.36 12.03
N GLN A 685 5.49 20.55 11.91
CA GLN A 685 4.71 20.11 10.74
C GLN A 685 4.32 21.28 9.83
N GLY A 686 4.35 22.51 10.33
CA GLY A 686 3.72 23.67 9.71
C GLY A 686 2.18 23.65 9.84
N LEU A 687 1.53 24.68 9.30
CA LEU A 687 0.07 24.80 9.31
C LEU A 687 -0.53 24.16 8.06
N ARG A 688 -1.41 23.16 8.23
CA ARG A 688 -2.04 22.47 7.10
C ARG A 688 -2.92 23.38 6.25
N SER A 689 -3.49 24.43 6.85
CA SER A 689 -4.31 25.43 6.17
C SER A 689 -3.49 26.42 5.34
N SER A 690 -2.15 26.45 5.51
CA SER A 690 -1.29 27.36 4.76
C SER A 690 -1.35 27.04 3.27
N GLN A 691 -1.56 28.07 2.45
CA GLN A 691 -1.52 27.98 0.99
C GLN A 691 -0.11 28.22 0.44
N LYS A 692 0.89 28.34 1.33
CA LYS A 692 2.29 28.52 0.95
C LYS A 692 2.77 27.29 0.17
N LEU A 693 3.42 27.55 -0.96
CA LEU A 693 4.11 26.53 -1.73
C LEU A 693 5.50 26.33 -1.15
N TYR A 694 5.81 25.07 -0.84
CA TYR A 694 7.11 24.59 -0.43
C TYR A 694 7.77 23.87 -1.60
N GLY A 695 9.09 23.97 -1.69
CA GLY A 695 9.91 23.35 -2.72
C GLY A 695 11.38 23.73 -2.49
N PRO A 696 12.30 23.32 -3.37
CA PRO A 696 13.71 23.65 -3.24
C PRO A 696 13.94 25.16 -3.04
N ILE A 697 14.65 25.51 -1.96
CA ILE A 697 15.01 26.89 -1.60
C ILE A 697 15.85 27.47 -2.74
N GLN A 698 15.44 28.62 -3.27
CA GLN A 698 15.99 29.17 -4.50
C GLN A 698 17.46 29.56 -4.36
N GLU A 699 17.85 30.04 -3.17
CA GLU A 699 19.22 30.41 -2.82
C GLU A 699 20.18 29.21 -2.79
N LEU A 700 19.66 27.97 -2.72
CA LEU A 700 20.46 26.75 -2.78
C LEU A 700 20.63 26.22 -4.21
N LEU A 701 19.90 26.77 -5.19
CA LEU A 701 19.92 26.31 -6.57
C LEU A 701 21.02 27.05 -7.37
N SER A 702 21.68 26.31 -8.27
CA SER A 702 22.63 26.85 -9.25
C SER A 702 22.57 26.05 -10.54
N ASP A 703 23.34 26.43 -11.55
CA ASP A 703 23.46 25.65 -12.80
C ASP A 703 23.98 24.22 -12.53
N GLU A 704 24.77 24.03 -11.48
CA GLU A 704 25.29 22.73 -11.03
C GLU A 704 24.38 22.02 -10.01
N ASN A 705 23.43 22.71 -9.38
CA ASN A 705 22.50 22.17 -8.39
C ASN A 705 21.04 22.50 -8.76
N SER A 706 20.50 21.76 -9.73
CA SER A 706 19.12 21.94 -10.18
C SER A 706 18.09 21.40 -9.17
N ALA A 707 16.87 21.93 -9.26
CA ALA A 707 15.77 21.48 -8.41
C ALA A 707 15.47 19.99 -8.61
N VAL A 708 15.53 19.21 -7.54
CA VAL A 708 15.18 17.78 -7.52
C VAL A 708 13.68 17.59 -7.35
N TYR A 709 13.02 18.50 -6.61
CA TYR A 709 11.62 18.40 -6.23
C TYR A 709 10.76 19.49 -6.86
N ARG A 710 9.51 19.17 -7.19
CA ARG A 710 8.48 20.15 -7.57
C ARG A 710 7.97 20.89 -6.34
N GLN A 711 7.31 22.03 -6.57
CA GLN A 711 6.60 22.72 -5.51
C GLN A 711 5.31 21.97 -5.09
N PHE A 712 4.95 22.08 -3.82
CA PHE A 712 3.79 21.44 -3.20
C PHE A 712 3.21 22.27 -2.05
N THR A 713 1.96 22.01 -1.68
CA THR A 713 1.39 22.53 -0.41
C THR A 713 1.54 21.51 0.71
N LEU A 714 1.58 21.96 1.97
CA LEU A 714 1.61 21.03 3.12
C LEU A 714 0.36 20.13 3.16
N SER A 715 -0.80 20.65 2.74
CA SER A 715 -2.03 19.86 2.65
C SER A 715 -1.89 18.71 1.66
N GLU A 716 -1.40 18.99 0.45
CA GLU A 716 -1.13 17.99 -0.59
C GLU A 716 -0.16 16.92 -0.09
N PHE A 717 0.99 17.34 0.47
CA PHE A 717 1.99 16.42 1.00
C PHE A 717 1.42 15.51 2.10
N LEU A 718 0.67 16.07 3.06
CA LEU A 718 0.12 15.28 4.16
C LEU A 718 -1.04 14.38 3.73
N ILE A 719 -1.88 14.80 2.78
CA ILE A 719 -2.91 13.94 2.19
C ILE A 719 -2.26 12.73 1.54
N TYR A 720 -1.21 12.96 0.74
CA TYR A 720 -0.45 11.88 0.13
C TYR A 720 0.21 10.98 1.19
N PHE A 721 0.95 11.55 2.15
CA PHE A 721 1.62 10.80 3.22
C PHE A 721 0.67 9.95 4.07
N PHE A 722 -0.55 10.41 4.36
CA PHE A 722 -1.52 9.62 5.14
C PHE A 722 -2.36 8.65 4.31
N SER A 723 -2.24 8.68 2.99
CA SER A 723 -2.91 7.73 2.09
C SER A 723 -2.12 6.44 1.85
N ARG A 724 -0.89 6.36 2.37
CA ARG A 724 0.05 5.26 2.18
C ARG A 724 0.44 4.59 3.51
N PRO A 725 0.95 3.35 3.48
CA PRO A 725 1.67 2.73 4.59
C PRO A 725 2.92 3.52 5.04
N LEU A 726 3.31 3.37 6.30
CA LEU A 726 4.43 4.08 6.93
C LEU A 726 5.83 3.72 6.39
N ASP A 727 5.97 2.56 5.77
CA ASP A 727 7.23 1.93 5.38
C ASP A 727 7.79 2.39 4.03
N GLU A 728 7.07 3.26 3.34
CA GLU A 728 7.48 3.80 2.05
C GLU A 728 7.70 5.35 2.09
N PRO A 729 8.65 5.92 1.34
CA PRO A 729 9.13 7.29 1.52
C PRO A 729 8.20 8.35 0.90
N GLY A 730 7.73 9.31 1.70
CA GLY A 730 6.74 10.33 1.34
C GLY A 730 7.13 11.27 0.18
N PHE A 731 8.43 11.52 0.01
CA PHE A 731 8.95 12.57 -0.89
C PHE A 731 9.20 12.13 -2.33
N GLU A 732 9.24 10.82 -2.64
CA GLU A 732 9.53 10.33 -4.01
C GLU A 732 8.50 10.83 -5.04
N TYR A 733 7.23 10.93 -4.64
CA TYR A 733 6.14 11.47 -5.47
C TYR A 733 6.36 12.94 -5.91
N PHE A 734 7.20 13.68 -5.20
CA PHE A 734 7.46 15.08 -5.46
C PHE A 734 8.74 15.29 -6.30
N LYS A 735 9.47 14.24 -6.69
CA LYS A 735 10.65 14.36 -7.54
C LYS A 735 10.30 14.73 -8.99
N LEU A 736 11.08 15.63 -9.57
CA LEU A 736 11.00 16.01 -10.98
C LEU A 736 11.59 14.90 -11.86
N HIS A 737 10.86 14.47 -12.90
CA HIS A 737 11.16 13.29 -13.74
C HIS A 737 12.44 13.38 -14.59
N ASN A 738 13.25 14.44 -14.45
CA ASN A 738 14.49 14.65 -15.22
C ASN A 738 15.79 14.38 -14.43
N HIS A 739 15.72 14.05 -13.13
CA HIS A 739 16.91 13.66 -12.37
C HIS A 739 17.18 12.16 -12.50
N LYS A 740 18.02 11.81 -13.49
CA LYS A 740 18.75 10.54 -13.46
C LYS A 740 19.67 10.58 -12.25
N VAL A 741 19.54 9.60 -11.35
CA VAL A 741 20.49 9.35 -10.28
C VAL A 741 21.83 9.00 -10.94
N GLY A 742 22.82 9.88 -10.81
CA GLY A 742 24.21 9.55 -11.07
C GLY A 742 24.72 8.70 -9.92
N GLU A 743 25.40 7.62 -10.29
CA GLU A 743 26.05 6.54 -9.51
C GLU A 743 26.32 6.75 -8.02
#